data_AF-A0A3D5TQH9-F1
#
_entry.id   AF-A0A3D5TQH9-F1
#
_cell.length_a   1.000
_cell.length_b   1.000
_cell.length_c   1.000
_cell.angle_alpha   90.00
_cell.angle_beta   90.00
_cell.angle_gamma   90.00
#
_symmetry.space_group_name_H-M   'P 1'
#
loop_
_entity.id
_entity.type
_entity.pdbx_description
1 polymer ?
#
loop_
_entity_poly.entity_id
_entity_poly.type
_entity_poly.pdbx_seq_one_letter_code
_entity_poly.pdbx_strand_id
1 'polypeptide(L)'
;MAVKIAGKVKSALSSVKKYWSKPPKDRYMTYKEIVSMSVGGIGVRFIVWCVSGMIVCVGNTLIGNTIGIDPGAIYVIYIISVLSGFPLTALRAKMIDNTRSMKGKYRPYLISMGIPTVLLGVGFVWMPYERMSLTWKCIVVLLFNIGFQFFYNFMVDAYESLINVVSPNSIERSDVLSIRSVVENISPSIAGIFLPVVAKLITNENTLYDMRVVRAFYPPMIVIGFLISLLVYVNVEEKIVQAKTHVIRIKFMDALRAIARNKYFWVISLAGWIGFLEGSFNSILGWMYNYQEACSAGQYAVITALWGNASFWPNLFAPFLIRKYGKRKILVATNLLNIGFILLMLPIVRQTGKPGIIWLLLACIFVNQFMTSFGHLLNPSIQADIRDYQQYKTGERIDGMFAAVGLIGSIITLATGSVLPTIYERAGLNRTVALSLGLDGSNVYDVLYNRDYFVQISSVLVMASVVGAALNVIPFFFYDLSELKQKAMVKVLKIRALFEDYGNKVYSDEALVETVDIIREANEYADREMNILSTEGIQQAKKAHDKARIKAAKEEYKRLKEENEKIEIAQFVLEELNRFNTPEGMEDLEIARKISAAGLDGFMTAADLKKSDIRRMPKSTVQQRERRKDLMRLVGDIKIARKTTAKYYPDGIKPFDSSVFDGLFKSEDEAELNMKRVTDGLKRAKETNDKAAAESLKAELKQISFEKRQVQIAIKKATDENSLYYRAAKPYIDSVKTITQSENYSHCEELFALYDEAKARVEQREREEATI
;
A
#
# COMPACT_ATOMS: atom_id res chain seq x y z
N MET A 1 25.41 -16.17 -31.58
CA MET A 1 24.70 -15.80 -30.33
C MET A 1 25.10 -14.41 -29.84
N ALA A 2 26.41 -14.09 -29.78
CA ALA A 2 26.95 -12.78 -29.39
C ALA A 2 26.41 -11.58 -30.20
N VAL A 3 26.27 -11.68 -31.53
CA VAL A 3 25.73 -10.59 -32.38
C VAL A 3 24.26 -10.27 -32.06
N LYS A 4 23.44 -11.29 -31.76
CA LYS A 4 22.03 -11.09 -31.33
C LYS A 4 21.93 -10.48 -29.93
N ILE A 5 22.89 -10.79 -29.05
CA ILE A 5 22.97 -10.21 -27.70
C ILE A 5 23.41 -8.75 -27.81
N ALA A 6 24.45 -8.44 -28.58
CA ALA A 6 24.93 -7.08 -28.83
C ALA A 6 23.84 -6.18 -29.47
N GLY A 7 23.10 -6.71 -30.46
CA GLY A 7 21.97 -5.99 -31.07
C GLY A 7 20.83 -5.71 -30.08
N LYS A 8 20.51 -6.66 -29.19
CA LYS A 8 19.53 -6.47 -28.12
C LYS A 8 20.00 -5.47 -27.07
N VAL A 9 21.29 -5.48 -26.71
CA VAL A 9 21.89 -4.52 -25.77
C VAL A 9 21.88 -3.11 -26.36
N LYS A 10 22.23 -2.95 -27.64
CA LYS A 10 22.19 -1.65 -28.33
C LYS A 10 20.76 -1.09 -28.44
N SER A 11 19.78 -1.93 -28.71
CA SER A 11 18.35 -1.56 -28.70
C SER A 11 17.82 -1.23 -27.31
N ALA A 12 18.31 -1.90 -26.27
CA ALA A 12 17.96 -1.58 -24.89
C ALA A 12 18.60 -0.26 -24.43
N LEU A 13 19.85 0.02 -24.83
CA LEU A 13 20.50 1.29 -24.53
C LEU A 13 19.82 2.47 -25.25
N SER A 14 19.40 2.29 -26.50
CA SER A 14 18.66 3.33 -27.22
C SER A 14 17.27 3.56 -26.63
N SER A 15 16.57 2.52 -26.19
CA SER A 15 15.30 2.67 -25.48
C SER A 15 15.48 3.35 -24.11
N VAL A 16 16.55 3.03 -23.38
CA VAL A 16 16.86 3.70 -22.11
C VAL A 16 17.10 5.18 -22.32
N LYS A 17 17.88 5.57 -23.33
CA LYS A 17 18.11 6.98 -23.66
C LYS A 17 16.81 7.70 -24.06
N LYS A 18 15.97 7.05 -24.87
CA LYS A 18 14.69 7.62 -25.33
C LYS A 18 13.69 7.82 -24.18
N TYR A 19 13.57 6.84 -23.30
CA TYR A 19 12.56 6.84 -22.23
C TYR A 19 13.11 7.25 -20.85
N TRP A 20 14.29 7.88 -20.82
CA TRP A 20 14.89 8.37 -19.58
C TRP A 20 14.08 9.52 -18.98
N SER A 21 13.70 10.49 -19.83
CA SER A 21 12.96 11.69 -19.43
C SER A 21 11.50 11.70 -19.90
N LYS A 22 11.11 10.79 -20.80
CA LYS A 22 9.73 10.65 -21.30
C LYS A 22 9.21 9.23 -21.06
N PRO A 23 7.97 9.05 -20.57
CA PRO A 23 7.45 7.73 -20.33
C PRO A 23 7.22 6.97 -21.67
N PRO A 24 7.35 5.64 -21.69
CA PRO A 24 6.95 4.83 -22.84
C PRO A 24 5.44 4.96 -23.12
N LYS A 25 5.00 4.69 -24.36
CA LYS A 25 3.57 4.64 -24.71
C LYS A 25 2.83 3.67 -23.78
N ASP A 26 1.66 4.07 -23.29
CA ASP A 26 0.79 3.34 -22.34
C ASP A 26 1.39 3.14 -20.93
N ARG A 27 2.46 3.87 -20.61
CA ARG A 27 3.10 3.95 -19.30
C ARG A 27 3.12 5.39 -18.81
N TYR A 28 3.18 5.55 -17.51
CA TYR A 28 3.16 6.86 -16.87
C TYR A 28 4.52 7.22 -16.26
N MET A 29 5.35 6.25 -15.94
CA MET A 29 6.66 6.48 -15.31
C MET A 29 7.81 6.47 -16.32
N THR A 30 8.68 7.46 -16.19
CA THR A 30 9.97 7.52 -16.89
C THR A 30 10.96 6.53 -16.27
N TYR A 31 11.99 6.13 -17.02
CA TYR A 31 13.05 5.29 -16.44
C TYR A 31 13.85 6.02 -15.36
N LYS A 32 13.99 7.35 -15.45
CA LYS A 32 14.61 8.16 -14.39
C LYS A 32 13.83 8.06 -13.08
N GLU A 33 12.51 8.14 -13.12
CA GLU A 33 11.65 7.98 -11.93
C GLU A 33 11.77 6.58 -11.34
N ILE A 34 11.73 5.54 -12.18
CA ILE A 34 11.83 4.13 -11.74
C ILE A 34 13.18 3.90 -11.05
N VAL A 35 14.29 4.30 -11.69
CA VAL A 35 15.64 4.15 -11.12
C VAL A 35 15.77 4.96 -9.84
N SER A 36 15.28 6.20 -9.81
CA SER A 36 15.35 7.04 -8.60
C SER A 36 14.53 6.46 -7.45
N MET A 37 13.35 5.91 -7.73
CA MET A 37 12.49 5.25 -6.74
C MET A 37 13.13 3.97 -6.19
N SER A 38 13.77 3.16 -7.04
CA SER A 38 14.44 1.92 -6.63
C SER A 38 15.76 2.18 -5.90
N VAL A 39 16.65 3.02 -6.44
CA VAL A 39 17.94 3.35 -5.81
C VAL A 39 17.73 4.15 -4.54
N GLY A 40 16.83 5.14 -4.55
CA GLY A 40 16.42 5.84 -3.33
C GLY A 40 15.83 4.91 -2.27
N GLY A 41 15.20 3.81 -2.71
CA GLY A 41 14.73 2.73 -1.83
C GLY A 41 15.81 2.00 -1.06
N ILE A 42 17.02 1.89 -1.61
CA ILE A 42 18.19 1.37 -0.86
C ILE A 42 18.40 2.22 0.40
N GLY A 43 18.32 3.54 0.23
CA GLY A 43 18.48 4.48 1.32
C GLY A 43 17.42 4.33 2.41
N VAL A 44 16.15 4.21 2.01
CA VAL A 44 15.04 3.96 2.95
C VAL A 44 15.23 2.61 3.65
N ARG A 45 15.68 1.56 2.94
CA ARG A 45 15.90 0.23 3.52
C ARG A 45 17.06 0.18 4.51
N PHE A 46 18.11 0.99 4.33
CA PHE A 46 19.14 1.16 5.36
C PHE A 46 18.55 1.74 6.65
N ILE A 47 17.72 2.78 6.55
CA ILE A 47 17.04 3.36 7.72
C ILE A 47 16.13 2.32 8.36
N VAL A 48 15.32 1.61 7.56
CA VAL A 48 14.43 0.53 8.04
C VAL A 48 15.21 -0.55 8.77
N TRP A 49 16.34 -1.01 8.23
CA TRP A 49 17.15 -2.05 8.86
C TRP A 49 17.70 -1.58 10.22
N CYS A 50 18.28 -0.38 10.31
CA CYS A 50 18.79 0.16 11.57
C CYS A 50 17.66 0.40 12.59
N VAL A 51 16.59 1.08 12.18
CA VAL A 51 15.50 1.47 13.09
C VAL A 51 14.70 0.27 13.55
N SER A 52 14.53 -0.76 12.71
CA SER A 52 13.90 -2.02 13.14
C SER A 52 14.70 -2.70 14.27
N GLY A 53 16.03 -2.56 14.28
CA GLY A 53 16.87 -3.00 15.39
C GLY A 53 16.75 -2.13 16.66
N MET A 54 16.29 -0.88 16.54
CA MET A 54 16.09 0.05 17.67
C MET A 54 14.65 0.10 18.19
N ILE A 55 13.69 -0.43 17.41
CA ILE A 55 12.30 -0.53 17.84
C ILE A 55 12.16 -1.66 18.86
N VAL A 56 11.48 -1.37 19.96
CA VAL A 56 11.18 -2.31 21.04
C VAL A 56 10.33 -3.46 20.50
N CYS A 57 10.86 -4.66 20.63
CA CYS A 57 10.14 -5.90 20.47
C CYS A 57 10.63 -6.91 21.52
N VAL A 58 9.79 -7.89 21.83
CA VAL A 58 10.17 -8.99 22.73
C VAL A 58 11.28 -9.80 22.06
N GLY A 59 12.46 -9.85 22.68
CA GLY A 59 13.65 -10.50 22.09
C GLY A 59 14.58 -9.56 21.31
N ASN A 60 14.36 -8.24 21.34
CA ASN A 60 15.31 -7.29 20.78
C ASN A 60 16.66 -7.38 21.51
N THR A 61 17.67 -7.90 20.81
CA THR A 61 19.01 -8.14 21.35
C THR A 61 19.78 -6.85 21.64
N LEU A 62 19.53 -5.77 20.91
CA LEU A 62 20.13 -4.46 21.18
C LEU A 62 19.64 -3.90 22.52
N ILE A 63 18.33 -3.97 22.77
CA ILE A 63 17.73 -3.41 23.99
C ILE A 63 17.96 -4.33 25.19
N GLY A 64 17.85 -5.64 24.98
CA GLY A 64 18.11 -6.65 26.01
C GLY A 64 19.59 -6.73 26.36
N ASN A 65 20.40 -7.25 25.44
CA ASN A 65 21.78 -7.65 25.72
C ASN A 65 22.73 -6.45 25.73
N THR A 66 22.58 -5.50 24.80
CA THR A 66 23.55 -4.39 24.66
C THR A 66 23.25 -3.21 25.59
N ILE A 67 21.98 -2.78 25.70
CA ILE A 67 21.57 -1.72 26.63
C ILE A 67 21.47 -2.25 28.07
N GLY A 68 21.18 -3.55 28.25
CA GLY A 68 21.07 -4.19 29.55
C GLY A 68 19.75 -3.90 30.24
N ILE A 69 18.63 -4.03 29.52
CA ILE A 69 17.28 -4.00 30.10
C ILE A 69 16.77 -5.43 30.20
N ASP A 70 16.22 -5.80 31.35
CA ASP A 70 15.68 -7.14 31.57
C ASP A 70 14.45 -7.42 30.68
N PRO A 71 14.20 -8.70 30.32
CA PRO A 71 13.07 -9.06 29.46
C PRO A 71 11.70 -8.64 29.99
N GLY A 72 11.51 -8.62 31.32
CA GLY A 72 10.26 -8.21 31.96
C GLY A 72 9.97 -6.73 31.73
N ALA A 73 10.95 -5.86 31.97
CA ALA A 73 10.85 -4.45 31.68
C ALA A 73 10.68 -4.16 30.17
N ILE A 74 11.38 -4.90 29.29
CA ILE A 74 11.20 -4.78 27.83
C ILE A 74 9.76 -5.09 27.43
N TYR A 75 9.14 -6.13 28.02
CA TYR A 75 7.76 -6.50 27.73
C TYR A 75 6.77 -5.40 28.14
N VAL A 76 6.97 -4.77 29.31
CA VAL A 76 6.16 -3.63 29.76
C VAL A 76 6.29 -2.43 28.80
N ILE A 77 7.53 -2.07 28.44
CA ILE A 77 7.79 -0.99 27.48
C ILE A 77 7.16 -1.30 26.12
N TYR A 78 7.24 -2.56 25.67
CA TYR A 78 6.65 -3.02 24.42
C TYR A 78 5.13 -2.82 24.41
N ILE A 79 4.41 -3.23 25.47
CA ILE A 79 2.96 -3.03 25.57
C ILE A 79 2.61 -1.55 25.48
N ILE A 80 3.28 -0.71 26.27
CA ILE A 80 3.01 0.74 26.29
C ILE A 80 3.30 1.34 24.89
N SER A 81 4.39 0.91 24.26
CA SER A 81 4.78 1.34 22.90
C SER A 81 3.72 0.95 21.87
N VAL A 82 3.22 -0.29 21.89
CA VAL A 82 2.16 -0.77 21.01
C VAL A 82 0.86 0.04 21.22
N LEU A 83 0.46 0.25 22.48
CA LEU A 83 -0.73 1.05 22.81
C LEU A 83 -0.60 2.50 22.34
N SER A 84 0.59 3.10 22.46
CA SER A 84 0.87 4.45 21.96
C SER A 84 0.83 4.52 20.42
N GLY A 85 1.12 3.42 19.72
CA GLY A 85 1.13 3.34 18.26
C GLY A 85 -0.25 3.51 17.62
N PHE A 86 -1.34 3.17 18.32
CA PHE A 86 -2.72 3.30 17.82
C PHE A 86 -3.11 4.75 17.51
N PRO A 87 -3.10 5.70 18.47
CA PRO A 87 -3.44 7.09 18.20
C PRO A 87 -2.45 7.74 17.23
N LEU A 88 -1.17 7.38 17.29
CA LEU A 88 -0.15 7.90 16.39
C LEU A 88 -0.40 7.46 14.94
N THR A 89 -0.77 6.20 14.70
CA THR A 89 -1.14 5.71 13.36
C THR A 89 -2.38 6.40 12.81
N ALA A 90 -3.41 6.60 13.64
CA ALA A 90 -4.59 7.36 13.25
C ALA A 90 -4.24 8.82 12.88
N LEU A 91 -3.34 9.45 13.62
CA LEU A 91 -2.86 10.81 13.34
C LEU A 91 -2.08 10.88 12.02
N ARG A 92 -1.15 9.95 11.78
CA ARG A 92 -0.37 9.86 10.53
C ARG A 92 -1.28 9.68 9.33
N ALA A 93 -2.24 8.75 9.41
CA ALA A 93 -3.24 8.50 8.38
C ALA A 93 -4.05 9.76 8.05
N LYS A 94 -4.53 10.46 9.08
CA LYS A 94 -5.25 11.74 8.92
C LYS A 94 -4.38 12.81 8.27
N MET A 95 -3.10 12.92 8.65
CA MET A 95 -2.19 13.89 8.06
C MET A 95 -2.00 13.63 6.57
N ILE A 96 -1.71 12.38 6.20
CA ILE A 96 -1.56 11.97 4.79
C ILE A 96 -2.78 12.35 3.97
N ASP A 97 -3.99 11.95 4.40
CA ASP A 97 -5.20 12.19 3.62
C ASP A 97 -5.57 13.66 3.46
N ASN A 98 -5.13 14.52 4.39
CA ASN A 98 -5.40 15.96 4.36
C ASN A 98 -4.21 16.80 3.87
N THR A 99 -3.15 16.16 3.37
CA THR A 99 -1.97 16.88 2.89
C THR A 99 -2.25 17.52 1.54
N ARG A 100 -2.07 18.83 1.50
CA ARG A 100 -2.06 19.64 0.30
C ARG A 100 -0.70 20.33 0.22
N SER A 101 0.06 20.03 -0.81
CA SER A 101 1.34 20.69 -1.08
C SER A 101 1.61 20.64 -2.57
N MET A 102 2.21 21.72 -3.09
CA MET A 102 2.68 21.77 -4.48
C MET A 102 3.70 20.67 -4.82
N LYS A 103 4.33 20.06 -3.81
CA LYS A 103 5.39 19.06 -3.97
C LYS A 103 4.86 17.62 -4.04
N GLY A 104 3.55 17.41 -3.87
CA GLY A 104 2.91 16.09 -3.78
C GLY A 104 2.39 15.77 -2.37
N LYS A 105 1.59 14.71 -2.27
CA LYS A 105 0.96 14.24 -1.03
C LYS A 105 1.93 13.47 -0.13
N TYR A 106 2.81 12.67 -0.71
CA TYR A 106 3.71 11.75 0.00
C TYR A 106 5.16 12.20 0.02
N ARG A 107 5.66 12.74 -1.10
CA ARG A 107 7.07 13.14 -1.25
C ARG A 107 7.57 14.07 -0.14
N PRO A 108 6.83 15.12 0.29
CA PRO A 108 7.33 16.04 1.32
C PRO A 108 7.64 15.35 2.65
N TYR A 109 6.89 14.29 2.98
CA TYR A 109 7.08 13.54 4.23
C TYR A 109 8.38 12.73 4.26
N LEU A 110 8.96 12.37 3.10
CA LEU A 110 10.28 11.75 3.06
C LEU A 110 11.36 12.63 3.70
N ILE A 111 11.26 13.95 3.54
CA ILE A 111 12.18 14.89 4.18
C ILE A 111 11.68 15.26 5.57
N SER A 112 10.43 15.72 5.69
CA SER A 112 9.95 16.30 6.94
C SER A 112 9.86 15.28 8.08
N MET A 113 9.63 14.00 7.77
CA MET A 113 9.64 12.90 8.75
C MET A 113 10.94 12.10 8.71
N GLY A 114 11.67 12.10 7.59
CA GLY A 114 13.00 11.50 7.50
C GLY A 114 14.05 12.20 8.35
N ILE A 115 14.08 13.55 8.39
CA ILE A 115 15.04 14.29 9.23
C ILE A 115 14.85 13.95 10.73
N PRO A 116 13.64 14.05 11.32
CA PRO A 116 13.41 13.61 12.70
C PRO A 116 13.77 12.14 12.92
N THR A 117 13.50 11.26 11.95
CA THR A 117 13.85 9.83 12.04
C THR A 117 15.36 9.62 12.15
N VAL A 118 16.14 10.33 11.34
CA VAL A 118 17.62 10.28 11.40
C VAL A 118 18.11 10.80 12.75
N LEU A 119 17.59 11.95 13.20
CA LEU A 119 17.98 12.53 14.49
C LEU A 119 17.63 11.62 15.67
N LEU A 120 16.46 10.97 15.65
CA LEU A 120 16.07 9.99 16.66
C LEU A 120 16.96 8.74 16.61
N GLY A 121 17.30 8.25 15.42
CA GLY A 121 18.17 7.09 15.25
C GLY A 121 19.59 7.34 15.78
N VAL A 122 20.18 8.47 15.41
CA VAL A 122 21.51 8.87 15.90
C VAL A 122 21.46 9.15 17.41
N GLY A 123 20.43 9.88 17.86
CA GLY A 123 20.22 10.22 19.26
C GLY A 123 20.05 8.99 20.15
N PHE A 124 19.28 7.99 19.72
CA PHE A 124 19.08 6.74 20.45
C PHE A 124 20.42 6.05 20.73
N VAL A 125 21.22 5.83 19.69
CA VAL A 125 22.48 5.08 19.80
C VAL A 125 23.54 5.82 20.63
N TRP A 126 23.53 7.15 20.63
CA TRP A 126 24.48 7.98 21.38
C TRP A 126 24.08 8.29 22.82
N MET A 127 22.90 7.84 23.28
CA MET A 127 22.55 7.97 24.69
C MET A 127 23.56 7.23 25.60
N PRO A 128 23.96 7.83 26.73
CA PRO A 128 24.91 7.22 27.67
C PRO A 128 24.22 6.19 28.57
N TYR A 129 23.64 5.13 27.97
CA TYR A 129 22.90 4.09 28.70
C TYR A 129 23.71 3.45 29.83
N GLU A 130 25.03 3.35 29.66
CA GLU A 130 25.95 2.77 30.64
C GLU A 130 25.98 3.56 31.96
N ARG A 131 25.58 4.83 31.94
CA ARG A 131 25.54 5.73 33.10
C ARG A 131 24.13 5.90 33.68
N MET A 132 23.12 5.26 33.08
CA MET A 132 21.72 5.40 33.48
C MET A 132 21.28 4.25 34.39
N SER A 133 20.44 4.55 35.38
CA SER A 133 19.72 3.50 36.12
C SER A 133 18.73 2.77 35.21
N LEU A 134 18.33 1.56 35.60
CA LEU A 134 17.38 0.73 34.82
C LEU A 134 16.08 1.49 34.48
N THR A 135 15.49 2.19 35.45
CA THR A 135 14.27 3.00 35.25
C THR A 135 14.47 4.07 34.17
N TRP A 136 15.61 4.78 34.20
CA TRP A 136 15.91 5.80 33.20
C TRP A 136 16.18 5.20 31.82
N LYS A 137 16.86 4.04 31.73
CA LYS A 137 16.99 3.30 30.47
C LYS A 137 15.61 2.99 29.88
N CYS A 138 14.70 2.47 30.70
CA CYS A 138 13.33 2.15 30.27
C CYS A 138 12.56 3.37 29.76
N ILE A 139 12.61 4.49 30.50
CA ILE A 139 11.94 5.75 30.11
C ILE A 139 12.52 6.29 28.80
N VAL A 140 13.85 6.36 28.69
CA VAL A 140 14.52 6.87 27.49
C VAL A 140 14.18 5.99 26.28
N VAL A 141 14.29 4.67 26.40
CA VAL A 141 13.95 3.73 25.32
C VAL A 141 12.47 3.87 24.92
N LEU A 142 11.56 4.00 25.88
CA LEU A 142 10.14 4.21 25.59
C LEU A 142 9.88 5.52 24.82
N LEU A 143 10.49 6.64 25.24
CA LEU A 143 10.30 7.94 24.57
C LEU A 143 10.83 7.93 23.14
N PHE A 144 12.01 7.35 22.92
CA PHE A 144 12.53 7.15 21.56
C PHE A 144 11.61 6.22 20.76
N ASN A 145 11.09 5.16 21.39
CA ASN A 145 10.17 4.26 20.70
C ASN A 145 8.89 4.98 20.24
N ILE A 146 8.27 5.80 21.09
CA ILE A 146 7.12 6.64 20.71
C ILE A 146 7.49 7.57 19.54
N GLY A 147 8.71 8.14 19.56
CA GLY A 147 9.25 8.91 18.45
C GLY A 147 9.34 8.10 17.14
N PHE A 148 9.89 6.89 17.18
CA PHE A 148 9.94 6.00 16.02
C PHE A 148 8.54 5.56 15.56
N GLN A 149 7.63 5.28 16.50
CA GLN A 149 6.24 4.92 16.19
C GLN A 149 5.53 6.00 15.38
N PHE A 150 5.89 7.27 15.59
CA PHE A 150 5.39 8.38 14.79
C PHE A 150 6.26 8.66 13.56
N PHE A 151 7.46 9.21 13.73
CA PHE A 151 8.26 9.78 12.63
C PHE A 151 8.77 8.71 11.65
N TYR A 152 9.35 7.62 12.18
CA TYR A 152 9.89 6.56 11.34
C TYR A 152 8.77 5.85 10.57
N ASN A 153 7.72 5.41 11.27
CA ASN A 153 6.61 4.75 10.59
C ASN A 153 5.92 5.70 9.59
N PHE A 154 5.84 7.02 9.86
CA PHE A 154 5.31 7.98 8.89
C PHE A 154 6.19 8.04 7.64
N MET A 155 7.51 8.17 7.80
CA MET A 155 8.44 8.17 6.66
C MET A 155 8.29 6.90 5.82
N VAL A 156 8.20 5.73 6.47
CA VAL A 156 8.02 4.44 5.80
C VAL A 156 6.66 4.37 5.10
N ASP A 157 5.57 4.75 5.76
CA ASP A 157 4.23 4.75 5.15
C ASP A 157 4.17 5.69 3.94
N ALA A 158 4.84 6.84 4.01
CA ALA A 158 4.91 7.78 2.89
C ALA A 158 5.69 7.19 1.71
N TYR A 159 6.81 6.52 1.98
CA TYR A 159 7.60 5.86 0.95
C TYR A 159 6.86 4.69 0.31
N GLU A 160 6.30 3.78 1.12
CA GLU A 160 5.59 2.59 0.64
C GLU A 160 4.30 2.97 -0.10
N SER A 161 3.61 4.04 0.33
CA SER A 161 2.38 4.50 -0.33
C SER A 161 2.62 5.28 -1.62
N LEU A 162 3.86 5.71 -1.90
CA LEU A 162 4.18 6.45 -3.13
C LEU A 162 3.82 5.64 -4.37
N ILE A 163 3.95 4.31 -4.33
CA ILE A 163 3.57 3.43 -5.44
C ILE A 163 2.08 3.55 -5.84
N ASN A 164 1.23 3.97 -4.90
CA ASN A 164 -0.21 4.09 -5.13
C ASN A 164 -0.56 5.29 -5.99
N VAL A 165 0.34 6.27 -6.12
CA VAL A 165 0.10 7.57 -6.78
C VAL A 165 1.03 7.87 -7.96
N VAL A 166 2.04 7.03 -8.22
CA VAL A 166 3.01 7.27 -9.32
C VAL A 166 2.52 6.82 -10.69
N SER A 167 1.53 5.93 -10.75
CA SER A 167 0.89 5.49 -11.99
C SER A 167 -0.54 5.03 -11.72
N PRO A 168 -1.51 5.29 -12.61
CA PRO A 168 -2.84 4.68 -12.59
C PRO A 168 -2.85 3.24 -13.16
N ASN A 169 -1.78 2.80 -13.82
CA ASN A 169 -1.68 1.46 -14.42
C ASN A 169 -1.19 0.43 -13.40
N SER A 170 -2.06 -0.53 -13.07
CA SER A 170 -1.79 -1.58 -12.09
C SER A 170 -0.65 -2.54 -12.46
N ILE A 171 -0.42 -2.79 -13.75
CA ILE A 171 0.70 -3.62 -14.24
C ILE A 171 2.01 -2.85 -14.09
N GLU A 172 2.01 -1.57 -14.43
CA GLU A 172 3.18 -0.72 -14.29
C GLU A 172 3.63 -0.62 -12.82
N ARG A 173 2.69 -0.43 -11.88
CA ARG A 173 2.97 -0.47 -10.43
C ARG A 173 3.68 -1.76 -10.02
N SER A 174 3.21 -2.91 -10.52
CA SER A 174 3.79 -4.22 -10.20
C SER A 174 5.20 -4.42 -10.79
N ASP A 175 5.43 -3.95 -12.02
CA ASP A 175 6.75 -3.98 -12.66
C ASP A 175 7.75 -3.13 -11.87
N VAL A 176 7.34 -1.92 -11.45
CA VAL A 176 8.19 -1.01 -10.66
C VAL A 176 8.47 -1.58 -9.27
N LEU A 177 7.47 -2.18 -8.62
CA LEU A 177 7.66 -2.87 -7.33
C LEU A 177 8.67 -4.01 -7.42
N SER A 178 8.62 -4.80 -8.48
CA SER A 178 9.59 -5.89 -8.67
C SER A 178 11.02 -5.36 -8.79
N ILE A 179 11.25 -4.34 -9.62
CA ILE A 179 12.57 -3.70 -9.77
C ILE A 179 13.01 -3.12 -8.43
N ARG A 180 12.11 -2.39 -7.76
CA ARG A 180 12.32 -1.80 -6.43
C ARG A 180 12.73 -2.88 -5.41
N SER A 181 11.97 -3.96 -5.28
CA SER A 181 12.25 -5.04 -4.31
C SER A 181 13.58 -5.73 -4.57
N VAL A 182 13.99 -5.95 -5.83
CA VAL A 182 15.30 -6.54 -6.13
C VAL A 182 16.42 -5.60 -5.70
N VAL A 183 16.32 -4.31 -6.03
CA VAL A 183 17.33 -3.29 -5.70
C VAL A 183 17.39 -3.04 -4.20
N GLU A 184 16.25 -2.98 -3.52
CA GLU A 184 16.13 -2.74 -2.08
C GLU A 184 16.75 -3.84 -1.22
N ASN A 185 16.67 -5.11 -1.64
CA ASN A 185 17.25 -6.26 -0.93
C ASN A 185 18.79 -6.23 -0.89
N ILE A 186 19.42 -5.37 -1.67
CA ILE A 186 20.88 -5.15 -1.60
C ILE A 186 21.25 -4.52 -0.24
N SER A 187 20.42 -3.63 0.30
CA SER A 187 20.69 -2.89 1.55
C SER A 187 20.91 -3.80 2.77
N PRO A 188 19.99 -4.71 3.14
CA PRO A 188 20.22 -5.62 4.26
C PRO A 188 21.39 -6.58 3.99
N SER A 189 21.66 -6.95 2.74
CA SER A 189 22.81 -7.77 2.37
C SER A 189 24.13 -7.05 2.63
N ILE A 190 24.23 -5.76 2.24
CA ILE A 190 25.37 -4.90 2.57
C ILE A 190 25.52 -4.81 4.09
N ALA A 191 24.45 -4.49 4.81
CA ALA A 191 24.50 -4.36 6.27
C ALA A 191 24.97 -5.65 6.96
N GLY A 192 24.48 -6.81 6.51
CA GLY A 192 24.88 -8.12 7.04
C GLY A 192 26.34 -8.50 6.77
N ILE A 193 26.94 -8.03 5.68
CA ILE A 193 28.37 -8.26 5.36
C ILE A 193 29.27 -7.32 6.18
N PHE A 194 28.93 -6.03 6.26
CA PHE A 194 29.80 -5.04 6.89
C PHE A 194 29.70 -5.02 8.43
N LEU A 195 28.54 -5.35 9.02
CA LEU A 195 28.37 -5.30 10.47
C LEU A 195 29.38 -6.20 11.23
N PRO A 196 29.60 -7.48 10.87
CA PRO A 196 30.60 -8.32 11.55
C PRO A 196 32.04 -7.81 11.35
N VAL A 197 32.36 -7.22 10.20
CA VAL A 197 33.68 -6.65 9.92
C VAL A 197 33.94 -5.46 10.84
N VAL A 198 32.96 -4.56 10.97
CA VAL A 198 33.05 -3.40 11.87
C VAL A 198 33.12 -3.84 13.33
N ALA A 199 32.37 -4.87 13.72
CA ALA A 199 32.44 -5.45 15.06
C ALA A 199 33.87 -5.90 15.38
N LYS A 200 34.47 -6.73 14.51
CA LYS A 200 35.84 -7.22 14.67
C LYS A 200 36.88 -6.10 14.74
N LEU A 201 36.74 -5.05 13.94
CA LEU A 201 37.66 -3.91 13.93
C LEU A 201 37.61 -3.07 15.22
N ILE A 202 36.47 -3.03 15.92
CA ILE A 202 36.26 -2.19 17.10
C ILE A 202 36.52 -2.94 18.39
N THR A 203 36.03 -4.17 18.50
CA THR A 203 36.09 -4.94 19.75
C THR A 203 37.27 -5.92 19.78
N ASN A 204 37.96 -6.13 18.64
CA ASN A 204 38.91 -7.23 18.44
C ASN A 204 38.33 -8.63 18.67
N GLU A 205 37.01 -8.72 18.84
CA GLU A 205 36.22 -9.92 19.08
C GLU A 205 35.08 -10.00 18.05
N ASN A 206 34.45 -11.16 17.89
CA ASN A 206 33.30 -11.30 16.98
C ASN A 206 31.97 -10.92 17.67
N THR A 207 32.02 -10.04 18.67
CA THR A 207 30.86 -9.65 19.48
C THR A 207 30.07 -8.54 18.79
N LEU A 208 28.87 -8.87 18.31
CA LEU A 208 27.92 -7.92 17.71
C LEU A 208 27.14 -7.09 18.75
N TYR A 209 27.18 -7.51 20.02
CA TYR A 209 26.36 -6.99 21.11
C TYR A 209 27.06 -5.90 21.94
N ASP A 210 27.99 -5.14 21.33
CA ASP A 210 28.67 -4.03 21.97
C ASP A 210 28.11 -2.69 21.46
N MET A 211 27.79 -1.78 22.39
CA MET A 211 27.27 -0.45 22.09
C MET A 211 28.25 0.37 21.25
N ARG A 212 29.56 0.15 21.37
CA ARG A 212 30.58 0.81 20.54
C ARG A 212 30.44 0.47 19.06
N VAL A 213 30.11 -0.78 18.75
CA VAL A 213 29.88 -1.25 17.37
C VAL A 213 28.64 -0.57 16.80
N VAL A 214 27.55 -0.55 17.58
CA VAL A 214 26.30 0.09 17.18
C VAL A 214 26.50 1.60 16.95
N ARG A 215 27.24 2.27 17.84
CA ARG A 215 27.60 3.70 17.74
C ARG A 215 28.44 4.06 16.52
N ALA A 216 29.29 3.14 16.07
CA ALA A 216 30.10 3.34 14.87
C ALA A 216 29.33 3.01 13.58
N PHE A 217 28.45 2.00 13.61
CA PHE A 217 27.82 1.47 12.40
C PHE A 217 26.48 2.13 12.04
N TYR A 218 25.59 2.31 13.02
CA TYR A 218 24.20 2.74 12.76
C TYR A 218 24.12 4.20 12.29
N PRO A 219 24.79 5.18 12.94
CA PRO A 219 24.67 6.58 12.52
C PRO A 219 25.11 6.86 11.08
N PRO A 220 26.30 6.41 10.59
CA PRO A 220 26.68 6.62 9.20
C PRO A 220 25.69 5.96 8.23
N MET A 221 25.21 4.75 8.52
CA MET A 221 24.30 4.03 7.63
C MET A 221 22.93 4.72 7.52
N ILE A 222 22.39 5.24 8.63
CA ILE A 222 21.15 6.01 8.64
C ILE A 222 21.31 7.33 7.87
N VAL A 223 22.43 8.05 8.06
CA VAL A 223 22.69 9.34 7.38
C VAL A 223 22.89 9.12 5.88
N ILE A 224 23.72 8.16 5.47
CA ILE A 224 23.91 7.80 4.07
C ILE A 224 22.59 7.33 3.46
N GLY A 225 21.83 6.51 4.19
CA GLY A 225 20.53 6.04 3.77
C GLY A 225 19.55 7.19 3.50
N PHE A 226 19.52 8.19 4.40
CA PHE A 226 18.71 9.39 4.20
C PHE A 226 19.14 10.18 2.97
N LEU A 227 20.44 10.40 2.77
CA LEU A 227 20.95 11.12 1.58
C LEU A 227 20.58 10.42 0.27
N ILE A 228 20.69 9.10 0.21
CA ILE A 228 20.29 8.30 -0.95
C ILE A 228 18.77 8.41 -1.17
N SER A 229 17.97 8.39 -0.10
CA SER A 229 16.51 8.50 -0.20
C SER A 229 16.03 9.83 -0.80
N LEU A 230 16.85 10.90 -0.75
CA LEU A 230 16.52 12.19 -1.37
C LEU A 230 16.39 12.10 -2.89
N LEU A 231 16.94 11.07 -3.54
CA LEU A 231 16.71 10.80 -4.96
C LEU A 231 15.23 10.62 -5.29
N VAL A 232 14.46 9.99 -4.37
CA VAL A 232 13.01 9.83 -4.52
C VAL A 232 12.32 11.19 -4.44
N TYR A 233 12.70 12.00 -3.45
CA TYR A 233 12.13 13.33 -3.29
C TYR A 233 12.39 14.22 -4.51
N VAL A 234 13.59 14.20 -5.09
CA VAL A 234 13.95 15.10 -6.19
C VAL A 234 13.34 14.68 -7.52
N ASN A 235 13.33 13.38 -7.85
CA ASN A 235 13.06 12.93 -9.22
C ASN A 235 11.69 12.27 -9.45
N VAL A 236 10.99 11.83 -8.41
CA VAL A 236 9.69 11.15 -8.58
C VAL A 236 8.55 12.16 -8.55
N GLU A 237 7.56 12.04 -9.44
CA GLU A 237 6.36 12.89 -9.43
C GLU A 237 5.10 12.07 -9.14
N GLU A 238 4.15 12.68 -8.41
CA GLU A 238 2.88 12.06 -8.06
C GLU A 238 1.84 12.40 -9.13
N LYS A 239 1.26 11.38 -9.77
CA LYS A 239 0.37 11.47 -10.94
C LYS A 239 -1.06 11.12 -10.54
N ILE A 240 -1.60 11.85 -9.57
CA ILE A 240 -2.94 11.60 -9.02
C ILE A 240 -3.99 12.04 -10.05
N VAL A 241 -4.88 11.11 -10.45
CA VAL A 241 -6.07 11.41 -11.25
C VAL A 241 -7.20 11.85 -10.31
N GLN A 242 -7.25 13.13 -9.99
CA GLN A 242 -8.34 13.78 -9.26
C GLN A 242 -8.71 15.09 -9.94
N ALA A 243 -10.00 15.40 -10.00
CA ALA A 243 -10.50 16.70 -10.43
C ALA A 243 -9.91 17.79 -9.52
N LYS A 244 -9.43 18.89 -10.11
CA LYS A 244 -8.81 20.01 -9.37
C LYS A 244 -9.80 20.68 -8.39
N THR A 245 -11.09 20.48 -8.62
CA THR A 245 -12.23 21.09 -7.91
C THR A 245 -12.69 20.28 -6.69
N HIS A 246 -12.31 19.00 -6.55
CA HIS A 246 -12.82 18.15 -5.46
C HIS A 246 -11.81 18.00 -4.32
N VAL A 247 -11.65 19.06 -3.51
CA VAL A 247 -10.77 19.04 -2.34
C VAL A 247 -11.61 19.10 -1.06
N ILE A 248 -12.44 18.07 -0.84
CA ILE A 248 -13.10 17.90 0.46
C ILE A 248 -12.17 17.12 1.37
N ARG A 249 -11.72 17.76 2.45
CA ARG A 249 -11.00 17.09 3.53
C ARG A 249 -11.93 16.08 4.21
N ILE A 250 -11.61 14.80 4.06
CA ILE A 250 -12.43 13.72 4.62
C ILE A 250 -12.18 13.61 6.13
N LYS A 251 -13.24 13.70 6.93
CA LYS A 251 -13.15 13.53 8.37
C LYS A 251 -12.83 12.07 8.71
N PHE A 252 -11.95 11.88 9.70
CA PHE A 252 -11.44 10.58 10.14
C PHE A 252 -12.53 9.49 10.27
N MET A 253 -13.62 9.78 10.98
CA MET A 253 -14.69 8.80 11.22
C MET A 253 -15.50 8.45 9.97
N ASP A 254 -15.61 9.38 9.03
CA ASP A 254 -16.33 9.14 7.78
C ASP A 254 -15.47 8.31 6.82
N ALA A 255 -14.16 8.59 6.75
CA ALA A 255 -13.19 7.78 6.02
C ALA A 255 -13.12 6.34 6.57
N LEU A 256 -13.06 6.15 7.89
CA LEU A 256 -13.10 4.81 8.51
C LEU A 256 -14.38 4.06 8.13
N ARG A 257 -15.54 4.72 8.18
CA ARG A 257 -16.83 4.09 7.83
C ARG A 257 -16.90 3.72 6.36
N ALA A 258 -16.32 4.54 5.48
CA ALA A 258 -16.25 4.27 4.05
C ALA A 258 -15.39 3.03 3.76
N ILE A 259 -14.19 2.95 4.36
CA ILE A 259 -13.29 1.78 4.19
C ILE A 259 -13.88 0.53 4.82
N ALA A 260 -14.54 0.63 5.99
CA ALA A 260 -15.20 -0.52 6.61
C ALA A 260 -16.30 -1.15 5.74
N ARG A 261 -16.70 -0.52 4.63
CA ARG A 261 -17.65 -1.08 3.64
C ARG A 261 -16.94 -1.68 2.42
N ASN A 262 -15.63 -1.48 2.28
CA ASN A 262 -14.86 -1.98 1.15
C ASN A 262 -14.65 -3.50 1.27
N LYS A 263 -15.30 -4.27 0.38
CA LYS A 263 -15.24 -5.74 0.44
C LYS A 263 -13.80 -6.27 0.27
N TYR A 264 -13.01 -5.65 -0.60
CA TYR A 264 -11.66 -6.14 -0.93
C TYR A 264 -10.68 -5.87 0.21
N PHE A 265 -10.85 -4.76 0.92
CA PHE A 265 -10.12 -4.50 2.15
C PHE A 265 -10.29 -5.65 3.16
N TRP A 266 -11.54 -6.06 3.42
CA TRP A 266 -11.80 -7.15 4.37
C TRP A 266 -11.32 -8.49 3.86
N VAL A 267 -11.44 -8.77 2.56
CA VAL A 267 -10.92 -10.01 1.98
C VAL A 267 -9.42 -10.14 2.22
N ILE A 268 -8.63 -9.11 1.92
CA ILE A 268 -7.17 -9.14 2.14
C ILE A 268 -6.82 -9.13 3.63
N SER A 269 -7.52 -8.32 4.43
CA SER A 269 -7.22 -8.20 5.86
C SER A 269 -7.54 -9.50 6.62
N LEU A 270 -8.69 -10.12 6.34
CA LEU A 270 -9.08 -11.39 6.96
C LEU A 270 -8.15 -12.54 6.53
N ALA A 271 -7.65 -12.54 5.30
CA ALA A 271 -6.67 -13.54 4.85
C ALA A 271 -5.43 -13.54 5.77
N GLY A 272 -4.88 -12.35 6.04
CA GLY A 272 -3.74 -12.19 6.94
C GLY A 272 -4.07 -12.50 8.41
N TRP A 273 -5.22 -12.06 8.92
CA TRP A 273 -5.56 -12.23 10.34
C TRP A 273 -5.94 -13.66 10.71
N ILE A 274 -6.67 -14.36 9.85
CA ILE A 274 -7.06 -15.76 10.11
C ILE A 274 -5.87 -16.69 9.78
N GLY A 275 -5.01 -16.31 8.85
CA GLY A 275 -3.79 -17.04 8.48
C GLY A 275 -2.62 -16.94 9.47
N PHE A 276 -2.81 -16.37 10.67
CA PHE A 276 -1.71 -16.04 11.59
C PHE A 276 -0.84 -17.24 12.03
N LEU A 277 -1.37 -18.47 11.96
CA LEU A 277 -0.63 -19.68 12.29
C LEU A 277 0.26 -20.21 11.15
N GLU A 278 0.16 -19.68 9.92
CA GLU A 278 0.91 -20.16 8.75
C GLU A 278 2.42 -20.23 9.01
N GLY A 279 2.97 -19.30 9.80
CA GLY A 279 4.39 -19.25 10.15
C GLY A 279 4.82 -20.09 11.35
N SER A 280 3.96 -20.93 11.93
CA SER A 280 4.28 -21.64 13.20
C SER A 280 5.44 -22.62 13.07
N PHE A 281 5.70 -23.14 11.85
CA PHE A 281 6.79 -24.06 11.56
C PHE A 281 8.17 -23.39 11.49
N ASN A 282 8.26 -22.05 11.45
CA ASN A 282 9.52 -21.32 11.23
C ASN A 282 10.62 -21.66 12.27
N SER A 283 10.22 -22.00 13.49
CA SER A 283 11.16 -22.37 14.57
C SER A 283 11.83 -23.74 14.36
N ILE A 284 11.24 -24.64 13.57
CA ILE A 284 11.67 -26.04 13.44
C ILE A 284 13.10 -26.13 12.90
N LEU A 285 13.46 -25.32 11.90
CA LEU A 285 14.81 -25.34 11.33
C LEU A 285 15.87 -25.01 12.38
N GLY A 286 15.61 -23.96 13.18
CA GLY A 286 16.48 -23.58 14.28
C GLY A 286 16.55 -24.67 15.34
N TRP A 287 15.42 -25.29 15.68
CA TRP A 287 15.38 -26.36 16.67
C TRP A 287 16.10 -27.64 16.21
N MET A 288 16.03 -27.99 14.92
CA MET A 288 16.79 -29.11 14.36
C MET A 288 18.30 -28.91 14.48
N TYR A 289 18.77 -27.67 14.31
CA TYR A 289 20.18 -27.34 14.48
C TYR A 289 20.58 -27.34 15.95
N ASN A 290 19.84 -26.63 16.81
CA ASN A 290 20.25 -26.40 18.20
C ASN A 290 20.01 -27.60 19.14
N TYR A 291 18.96 -28.41 18.93
CA TYR A 291 18.56 -29.46 19.88
C TYR A 291 18.68 -30.88 19.32
N GLN A 292 18.76 -31.04 18.00
CA GLN A 292 18.87 -32.35 17.34
C GLN A 292 20.21 -32.54 16.61
N GLU A 293 21.11 -31.56 16.68
CA GLU A 293 22.44 -31.57 16.05
C GLU A 293 22.40 -32.00 14.58
N ALA A 294 21.34 -31.63 13.85
CA ALA A 294 21.04 -32.20 12.54
C ALA A 294 22.04 -31.78 11.43
N CYS A 295 22.91 -30.79 11.70
CA CYS A 295 23.96 -30.34 10.78
C CYS A 295 25.08 -29.61 11.52
N SER A 296 26.23 -29.45 10.86
CA SER A 296 27.33 -28.63 11.39
C SER A 296 27.02 -27.13 11.32
N ALA A 297 27.71 -26.32 12.12
CA ALA A 297 27.56 -24.85 12.09
C ALA A 297 27.78 -24.25 10.69
N GLY A 298 28.75 -24.75 9.94
CA GLY A 298 29.00 -24.34 8.56
C GLY A 298 27.84 -24.69 7.62
N GLN A 299 27.25 -25.88 7.76
CA GLN A 299 26.07 -26.27 7.00
C GLN A 299 24.85 -25.43 7.35
N TYR A 300 24.61 -25.15 8.64
CA TYR A 300 23.52 -24.29 9.09
C TYR A 300 23.63 -22.86 8.52
N ALA A 301 24.84 -22.29 8.50
CA ALA A 301 25.08 -20.98 7.89
C ALA A 301 24.76 -20.97 6.38
N VAL A 302 25.13 -22.04 5.66
CA VAL A 302 24.77 -22.18 4.23
C VAL A 302 23.26 -22.33 4.05
N ILE A 303 22.61 -23.16 4.86
CA ILE A 303 21.16 -23.41 4.82
C ILE A 303 20.38 -22.09 5.04
N THR A 304 20.74 -21.34 6.08
CA THR A 304 20.10 -20.06 6.42
C THR A 304 20.34 -19.00 5.34
N ALA A 305 21.56 -18.94 4.76
CA ALA A 305 21.86 -18.05 3.64
C ALA A 305 21.05 -18.40 2.38
N LEU A 306 20.89 -19.70 2.06
CA LEU A 306 20.09 -20.15 0.92
C LEU A 306 18.60 -19.85 1.13
N TRP A 307 18.07 -20.12 2.33
CA TRP A 307 16.69 -19.82 2.68
C TRP A 307 16.40 -18.32 2.62
N GLY A 308 17.27 -17.47 3.16
CA GLY A 308 17.12 -16.00 3.11
C GLY A 308 17.15 -15.43 1.68
N ASN A 309 17.92 -16.05 0.78
CA ASN A 309 17.99 -15.64 -0.63
C ASN A 309 16.84 -16.20 -1.50
N ALA A 310 15.95 -17.04 -0.97
CA ALA A 310 14.83 -17.60 -1.73
C ALA A 310 13.91 -16.52 -2.30
N SER A 311 13.78 -15.38 -1.61
CA SER A 311 12.96 -14.24 -2.02
C SER A 311 13.47 -13.47 -3.24
N PHE A 312 14.75 -13.62 -3.59
CA PHE A 312 15.35 -12.93 -4.74
C PHE A 312 14.71 -13.33 -6.08
N TRP A 313 14.53 -14.64 -6.29
CA TRP A 313 14.05 -15.18 -7.57
C TRP A 313 12.60 -14.81 -7.91
N PRO A 314 11.62 -14.92 -6.98
CA PRO A 314 10.26 -14.43 -7.19
C PRO A 314 10.23 -12.96 -7.57
N ASN A 315 11.02 -12.14 -6.86
CA ASN A 315 11.08 -10.71 -7.10
C ASN A 315 11.58 -10.39 -8.52
N LEU A 316 12.49 -11.20 -9.06
CA LEU A 316 12.98 -11.05 -10.44
C LEU A 316 11.96 -11.49 -11.50
N PHE A 317 11.24 -12.60 -11.27
CA PHE A 317 10.36 -13.21 -12.29
C PHE A 317 8.91 -12.75 -12.23
N ALA A 318 8.49 -12.09 -11.15
CA ALA A 318 7.11 -11.66 -10.97
C ALA A 318 6.54 -10.80 -12.11
N PRO A 319 7.24 -9.80 -12.69
CA PRO A 319 6.70 -9.02 -13.80
C PRO A 319 6.27 -9.89 -14.99
N PHE A 320 7.02 -10.95 -15.27
CA PHE A 320 6.71 -11.86 -16.36
C PHE A 320 5.48 -12.72 -16.03
N LEU A 321 5.42 -13.25 -14.80
CA LEU A 321 4.30 -14.08 -14.36
C LEU A 321 3.01 -13.27 -14.26
N ILE A 322 3.06 -12.06 -13.70
CA ILE A 322 1.90 -11.17 -13.55
C ILE A 322 1.29 -10.84 -14.91
N ARG A 323 2.12 -10.48 -15.90
CA ARG A 323 1.64 -10.22 -17.27
C ARG A 323 1.03 -11.45 -17.93
N LYS A 324 1.50 -12.65 -17.60
CA LYS A 324 1.04 -13.90 -18.22
C LYS A 324 -0.22 -14.47 -17.57
N TYR A 325 -0.27 -14.51 -16.24
CA TYR A 325 -1.28 -15.23 -15.47
C TYR A 325 -2.25 -14.31 -14.71
N GLY A 326 -1.88 -13.04 -14.51
CA GLY A 326 -2.61 -12.11 -13.63
C GLY A 326 -2.32 -12.38 -12.14
N LYS A 327 -2.42 -11.34 -11.32
CA LYS A 327 -2.15 -11.35 -9.89
C LYS A 327 -3.10 -12.28 -9.14
N ARG A 328 -4.39 -12.26 -9.47
CA ARG A 328 -5.40 -13.13 -8.80
C ARG A 328 -5.02 -14.60 -8.88
N LYS A 329 -4.68 -15.10 -10.07
CA LYS A 329 -4.33 -16.51 -10.27
C LYS A 329 -3.01 -16.87 -9.58
N ILE A 330 -2.02 -15.99 -9.66
CA ILE A 330 -0.73 -16.18 -8.98
C ILE A 330 -0.95 -16.25 -7.47
N LEU A 331 -1.74 -15.33 -6.93
CA LEU A 331 -1.99 -15.25 -5.50
C LEU A 331 -2.71 -16.51 -4.99
N VAL A 332 -3.77 -16.97 -5.66
CA VAL A 332 -4.47 -18.20 -5.26
C VAL A 332 -3.58 -19.44 -5.41
N ALA A 333 -2.85 -19.55 -6.53
CA ALA A 333 -1.98 -20.69 -6.79
C ALA A 333 -0.81 -20.78 -5.80
N THR A 334 -0.16 -19.66 -5.48
CA THR A 334 0.96 -19.61 -4.52
C THR A 334 0.51 -19.98 -3.11
N ASN A 335 -0.64 -19.45 -2.68
CA ASN A 335 -1.23 -19.81 -1.38
C ASN A 335 -1.65 -21.29 -1.30
N LEU A 336 -2.23 -21.87 -2.36
CA LEU A 336 -2.54 -23.30 -2.40
C LEU A 336 -1.28 -24.18 -2.40
N LEU A 337 -0.24 -23.78 -3.12
CA LEU A 337 1.04 -24.48 -3.11
C LEU A 337 1.69 -24.42 -1.73
N ASN A 338 1.57 -23.31 -0.99
CA ASN A 338 2.07 -23.18 0.37
C ASN A 338 1.51 -24.28 1.29
N ILE A 339 0.21 -24.57 1.22
CA ILE A 339 -0.41 -25.66 2.01
C ILE A 339 0.30 -27.00 1.72
N GLY A 340 0.51 -27.31 0.44
CA GLY A 340 1.15 -28.56 0.03
C GLY A 340 2.59 -28.68 0.52
N PHE A 341 3.39 -27.62 0.40
CA PHE A 341 4.79 -27.61 0.84
C PHE A 341 4.94 -27.62 2.36
N ILE A 342 4.05 -26.96 3.10
CA ILE A 342 4.01 -27.05 4.57
C ILE A 342 3.62 -28.48 4.98
N LEU A 343 2.62 -29.08 4.35
CA LEU A 343 2.20 -30.46 4.65
C LEU A 343 3.33 -31.47 4.37
N LEU A 344 4.12 -31.26 3.31
CA LEU A 344 5.30 -32.05 2.99
C LEU A 344 6.38 -32.01 4.10
N MET A 345 6.37 -31.02 4.99
CA MET A 345 7.29 -30.98 6.13
C MET A 345 6.94 -32.04 7.19
N LEU A 346 5.70 -32.50 7.28
CA LEU A 346 5.26 -33.48 8.28
C LEU A 346 6.03 -34.82 8.19
N PRO A 347 6.13 -35.49 7.02
CA PRO A 347 6.93 -36.70 6.91
C PRO A 347 8.44 -36.45 7.06
N ILE A 348 8.91 -35.21 6.83
CA ILE A 348 10.33 -34.83 7.00
C ILE A 348 10.66 -34.75 8.49
N VAL A 349 9.85 -34.02 9.25
CA VAL A 349 9.99 -33.89 10.71
C VAL A 349 9.93 -35.25 11.40
N ARG A 350 9.02 -36.15 10.98
CA ARG A 350 8.94 -37.51 11.54
C ARG A 350 10.17 -38.38 11.27
N GLN A 351 10.97 -38.02 10.26
CA GLN A 351 12.21 -38.71 9.90
C GLN A 351 13.47 -37.99 10.41
N THR A 352 13.30 -36.99 11.29
CA THR A 352 14.41 -36.31 11.98
C THR A 352 15.37 -37.34 12.55
N GLY A 353 16.69 -37.17 12.35
CA GLY A 353 17.74 -38.12 12.75
C GLY A 353 18.28 -39.01 11.62
N LYS A 354 17.70 -38.97 10.42
CA LYS A 354 18.32 -39.58 9.22
C LYS A 354 19.34 -38.62 8.58
N PRO A 355 20.46 -39.12 8.03
CA PRO A 355 21.40 -38.30 7.28
C PRO A 355 20.70 -37.57 6.12
N GLY A 356 20.94 -36.27 5.99
CA GLY A 356 20.42 -35.46 4.88
C GLY A 356 19.00 -34.90 5.04
N ILE A 357 18.27 -35.23 6.11
CA ILE A 357 16.88 -34.79 6.31
C ILE A 357 16.74 -33.27 6.40
N ILE A 358 17.76 -32.59 6.93
CA ILE A 358 17.78 -31.13 7.02
C ILE A 358 17.84 -30.45 5.64
N TRP A 359 18.46 -31.09 4.64
CA TRP A 359 18.50 -30.57 3.26
C TRP A 359 17.16 -30.73 2.55
N LEU A 360 16.41 -31.80 2.88
CA LEU A 360 15.02 -31.94 2.43
C LEU A 360 14.11 -30.89 3.10
N LEU A 361 14.31 -30.63 4.40
CA LEU A 361 13.62 -29.53 5.07
C LEU A 361 13.95 -28.19 4.40
N LEU A 362 15.24 -27.92 4.11
CA LEU A 362 15.67 -26.73 3.37
C LEU A 362 14.91 -26.61 2.04
N ALA A 363 14.81 -27.68 1.25
CA ALA A 363 14.09 -27.64 -0.02
C ALA A 363 12.61 -27.22 0.17
N CYS A 364 11.92 -27.77 1.17
CA CYS A 364 10.54 -27.41 1.48
C CYS A 364 10.40 -25.94 1.94
N ILE A 365 11.23 -25.49 2.89
CA ILE A 365 11.17 -24.11 3.39
C ILE A 365 11.62 -23.10 2.34
N PHE A 366 12.54 -23.47 1.44
CA PHE A 366 13.00 -22.63 0.33
C PHE A 366 11.86 -22.40 -0.66
N VAL A 367 11.15 -23.47 -1.05
CA VAL A 367 10.00 -23.33 -1.96
C VAL A 367 8.86 -22.59 -1.30
N ASN A 368 8.58 -22.83 -0.02
CA ASN A 368 7.60 -22.04 0.73
C ASN A 368 7.98 -20.55 0.74
N GLN A 369 9.22 -20.20 1.08
CA GLN A 369 9.68 -18.81 1.08
C GLN A 369 9.62 -18.17 -0.32
N PHE A 370 9.94 -18.94 -1.35
CA PHE A 370 9.80 -18.52 -2.75
C PHE A 370 8.33 -18.17 -3.09
N MET A 371 7.37 -19.01 -2.69
CA MET A 371 5.95 -18.75 -2.93
C MET A 371 5.42 -17.56 -2.12
N THR A 372 5.75 -17.50 -0.83
CA THR A 372 5.37 -16.41 0.07
C THR A 372 5.88 -15.05 -0.40
N SER A 373 7.07 -15.01 -1.02
CA SER A 373 7.65 -13.78 -1.58
C SER A 373 6.81 -13.19 -2.73
N PHE A 374 6.14 -14.02 -3.54
CA PHE A 374 5.18 -13.50 -4.53
C PHE A 374 4.00 -12.78 -3.87
N GLY A 375 3.48 -13.34 -2.77
CA GLY A 375 2.41 -12.71 -1.99
C GLY A 375 2.82 -11.33 -1.47
N HIS A 376 4.01 -11.24 -0.87
CA HIS A 376 4.55 -9.97 -0.37
C HIS A 376 4.77 -8.93 -1.47
N LEU A 377 5.28 -9.34 -2.64
CA LEU A 377 5.49 -8.42 -3.75
C LEU A 377 4.18 -7.89 -4.35
N LEU A 378 3.16 -8.73 -4.42
CA LEU A 378 1.86 -8.36 -4.97
C LEU A 378 1.05 -7.47 -4.03
N ASN A 379 1.25 -7.61 -2.71
CA ASN A 379 0.43 -6.95 -1.71
C ASN A 379 0.36 -5.41 -1.88
N PRO A 380 1.47 -4.65 -2.03
CA PRO A 380 1.39 -3.21 -2.24
C PRO A 380 0.60 -2.82 -3.50
N SER A 381 0.72 -3.60 -4.58
CA SER A 381 -0.03 -3.32 -5.79
C SER A 381 -1.52 -3.64 -5.66
N ILE A 382 -1.88 -4.72 -4.96
CA ILE A 382 -3.27 -5.07 -4.63
C ILE A 382 -3.88 -3.99 -3.72
N GLN A 383 -3.11 -3.50 -2.75
CA GLN A 383 -3.50 -2.41 -1.87
C GLN A 383 -3.80 -1.11 -2.66
N ALA A 384 -3.07 -0.85 -3.74
CA ALA A 384 -3.37 0.25 -4.67
C ALA A 384 -4.70 0.00 -5.42
N ASP A 385 -4.91 -1.22 -5.94
CA ASP A 385 -6.13 -1.60 -6.65
C ASP A 385 -7.39 -1.47 -5.76
N ILE A 386 -7.27 -1.77 -4.45
CA ILE A 386 -8.34 -1.60 -3.44
C ILE A 386 -8.70 -0.12 -3.22
N ARG A 387 -7.71 0.77 -3.28
CA ARG A 387 -7.91 2.23 -3.18
C ARG A 387 -8.57 2.78 -4.44
N ASP A 388 -8.19 2.28 -5.61
CA ASP A 388 -8.86 2.64 -6.86
C ASP A 388 -10.32 2.17 -6.85
N TYR A 389 -10.61 0.96 -6.31
CA TYR A 389 -11.99 0.51 -6.09
C TYR A 389 -12.75 1.39 -5.09
N GLN A 390 -12.07 1.86 -4.03
CA GLN A 390 -12.66 2.80 -3.07
C GLN A 390 -13.08 4.08 -3.79
N GLN A 391 -12.18 4.70 -4.56
CA GLN A 391 -12.46 5.88 -5.35
C GLN A 391 -13.59 5.63 -6.38
N TYR A 392 -13.60 4.47 -7.03
CA TYR A 392 -14.67 4.07 -7.94
C TYR A 392 -16.05 3.99 -7.28
N LYS A 393 -16.14 3.50 -6.03
CA LYS A 393 -17.42 3.37 -5.32
C LYS A 393 -17.83 4.60 -4.53
N THR A 394 -16.89 5.39 -3.99
CA THR A 394 -17.21 6.59 -3.18
C THR A 394 -17.01 7.91 -3.89
N GLY A 395 -16.38 7.94 -5.07
CA GLY A 395 -15.97 9.17 -5.76
C GLY A 395 -14.75 9.85 -5.12
N GLU A 396 -14.63 9.75 -3.79
CA GLU A 396 -13.50 10.25 -3.02
C GLU A 396 -12.36 9.23 -2.95
N ARG A 397 -11.12 9.70 -3.15
CA ARG A 397 -9.92 8.89 -2.95
C ARG A 397 -9.49 8.95 -1.48
N ILE A 398 -9.45 7.79 -0.84
CA ILE A 398 -8.94 7.63 0.53
C ILE A 398 -7.65 6.81 0.44
N ASP A 399 -6.52 7.33 0.91
CA ASP A 399 -5.25 6.60 0.81
C ASP A 399 -4.69 6.20 2.19
N GLY A 400 -4.58 7.17 3.11
CA GLY A 400 -3.94 7.01 4.42
C GLY A 400 -4.79 6.26 5.44
N MET A 401 -6.10 6.51 5.46
CA MET A 401 -7.02 5.93 6.46
C MET A 401 -7.09 4.40 6.43
N PHE A 402 -6.68 3.75 5.33
CA PHE A 402 -6.56 2.29 5.26
C PHE A 402 -5.62 1.74 6.34
N ALA A 403 -4.53 2.45 6.66
CA ALA A 403 -3.62 2.06 7.74
C ALA A 403 -4.30 2.14 9.12
N ALA A 404 -5.17 3.13 9.33
CA ALA A 404 -5.91 3.28 10.58
C ALA A 404 -6.96 2.18 10.78
N VAL A 405 -7.67 1.74 9.73
CA VAL A 405 -8.56 0.57 9.82
C VAL A 405 -7.75 -0.71 10.05
N GLY A 406 -6.54 -0.79 9.49
CA GLY A 406 -5.59 -1.88 9.74
C GLY A 406 -5.23 -2.11 11.21
N LEU A 407 -5.42 -1.10 12.09
CA LEU A 407 -5.22 -1.24 13.54
C LEU A 407 -6.14 -2.28 14.18
N ILE A 408 -7.31 -2.58 13.58
CA ILE A 408 -8.15 -3.71 14.00
C ILE A 408 -7.34 -5.01 13.95
N GLY A 409 -6.49 -5.15 12.92
CA GLY A 409 -5.55 -6.25 12.78
C GLY A 409 -4.56 -6.33 13.91
N SER A 410 -3.99 -5.21 14.37
CA SER A 410 -3.07 -5.21 15.51
C SER A 410 -3.74 -5.71 16.80
N ILE A 411 -5.03 -5.40 17.02
CA ILE A 411 -5.79 -5.93 18.17
C ILE A 411 -6.01 -7.44 18.01
N ILE A 412 -6.38 -7.89 16.81
CA ILE A 412 -6.54 -9.33 16.53
C ILE A 412 -5.22 -10.06 16.73
N THR A 413 -4.12 -9.54 16.19
CA THR A 413 -2.77 -10.11 16.36
C THR A 413 -2.36 -10.18 17.83
N LEU A 414 -2.67 -9.14 18.63
CA LEU A 414 -2.42 -9.16 20.07
C LEU A 414 -3.24 -10.27 20.76
N ALA A 415 -4.51 -10.41 20.40
CA ALA A 415 -5.39 -11.46 20.94
C ALA A 415 -4.96 -12.87 20.51
N THR A 416 -4.50 -13.05 19.27
CA THR A 416 -4.03 -14.34 18.74
C THR A 416 -2.59 -14.67 19.14
N GLY A 417 -1.83 -13.70 19.63
CA GLY A 417 -0.40 -13.86 19.96
C GLY A 417 -0.10 -14.88 21.06
N SER A 418 -1.07 -15.17 21.93
CA SER A 418 -0.97 -16.21 22.96
C SER A 418 -1.23 -17.63 22.45
N VAL A 419 -1.85 -17.79 21.27
CA VAL A 419 -2.22 -19.10 20.75
C VAL A 419 -0.98 -19.95 20.47
N LEU A 420 0.07 -19.39 19.87
CA LEU A 420 1.29 -20.14 19.55
C LEU A 420 2.04 -20.61 20.81
N PRO A 421 2.28 -19.76 21.84
CA PRO A 421 2.78 -20.22 23.14
C PRO A 421 1.91 -21.31 23.79
N THR A 422 0.58 -21.18 23.76
CA THR A 422 -0.32 -22.21 24.29
C THR A 422 -0.22 -23.53 23.50
N ILE A 423 -0.02 -23.46 22.18
CA ILE A 423 0.27 -24.65 21.36
C ILE A 423 1.59 -25.29 21.79
N TYR A 424 2.65 -24.50 22.03
CA TYR A 424 3.93 -25.03 22.56
C TYR A 424 3.71 -25.75 23.90
N GLU A 425 3.07 -25.09 24.86
CA GLU A 425 2.83 -25.63 26.20
C GLU A 425 2.02 -26.93 26.16
N ARG A 426 0.92 -26.97 25.38
CA ARG A 426 0.07 -28.16 25.23
C ARG A 426 0.72 -29.27 24.41
N ALA A 427 1.61 -28.95 23.48
CA ALA A 427 2.32 -29.95 22.69
C ALA A 427 3.43 -30.66 23.49
N GLY A 428 3.86 -30.08 24.62
CA GLY A 428 4.82 -30.69 25.54
C GLY A 428 6.02 -29.82 25.89
N LEU A 429 6.15 -28.61 25.33
CA LEU A 429 7.13 -27.61 25.77
C LEU A 429 6.63 -26.98 27.07
N ASN A 430 6.67 -27.74 28.17
CA ASN A 430 6.31 -27.27 29.50
C ASN A 430 7.20 -27.88 30.60
N ARG A 431 7.18 -27.25 31.79
CA ARG A 431 7.99 -27.68 32.93
C ARG A 431 7.65 -29.10 33.41
N THR A 432 6.39 -29.51 33.32
CA THR A 432 5.96 -30.85 33.75
C THR A 432 6.62 -31.96 32.93
N VAL A 433 6.70 -31.79 31.61
CA VAL A 433 7.39 -32.73 30.72
C VAL A 433 8.90 -32.69 30.95
N ALA A 434 9.49 -31.49 31.11
CA ALA A 434 10.92 -31.35 31.40
C ALA A 434 11.33 -32.14 32.66
N LEU A 435 10.59 -31.97 33.75
CA LEU A 435 10.81 -32.72 34.99
C LEU A 435 10.61 -34.23 34.81
N SER A 436 9.63 -34.65 34.00
CA SER A 436 9.41 -36.07 33.70
C SER A 436 10.56 -36.73 32.93
N LEU A 437 11.34 -35.93 32.20
CA LEU A 437 12.54 -36.36 31.47
C LEU A 437 13.81 -36.29 32.33
N GLY A 438 13.71 -35.92 33.61
CA GLY A 438 14.86 -35.79 34.51
C GLY A 438 15.65 -34.48 34.36
N LEU A 439 15.09 -33.48 33.68
CA LEU A 439 15.69 -32.16 33.53
C LEU A 439 15.32 -31.27 34.73
N ASP A 440 16.11 -30.23 35.01
CA ASP A 440 15.88 -29.31 36.14
C ASP A 440 14.60 -28.46 36.00
N GLY A 441 14.07 -28.36 34.78
CA GLY A 441 12.89 -27.58 34.42
C GLY A 441 13.12 -26.06 34.40
N SER A 442 14.37 -25.60 34.43
CA SER A 442 14.73 -24.18 34.32
C SER A 442 14.61 -23.69 32.87
N ASN A 443 15.01 -24.52 31.90
CA ASN A 443 14.81 -24.28 30.48
C ASN A 443 13.87 -25.34 29.88
N VAL A 444 12.64 -24.92 29.60
CA VAL A 444 11.61 -25.79 29.02
C VAL A 444 11.98 -26.29 27.63
N TYR A 445 12.84 -25.57 26.90
CA TYR A 445 13.30 -25.99 25.57
C TYR A 445 14.20 -27.22 25.59
N ASP A 446 14.76 -27.60 26.75
CA ASP A 446 15.59 -28.81 26.87
C ASP A 446 14.80 -30.09 26.57
N VAL A 447 13.46 -30.04 26.67
CA VAL A 447 12.56 -31.11 26.19
C VAL A 447 12.80 -31.44 24.72
N LEU A 448 13.23 -30.47 23.91
CA LEU A 448 13.51 -30.65 22.48
C LEU A 448 14.76 -31.49 22.20
N TYR A 449 15.61 -31.79 23.18
CA TYR A 449 16.68 -32.78 23.02
C TYR A 449 16.12 -34.20 22.90
N ASN A 450 14.98 -34.47 23.56
CA ASN A 450 14.28 -35.73 23.38
C ASN A 450 13.62 -35.76 21.99
N ARG A 451 14.05 -36.72 21.17
CA ARG A 451 13.61 -36.85 19.78
C ARG A 451 12.11 -37.08 19.62
N ASP A 452 11.47 -37.83 20.52
CA ASP A 452 10.04 -38.13 20.42
C ASP A 452 9.21 -36.87 20.68
N TYR A 453 9.56 -36.11 21.72
CA TYR A 453 8.94 -34.81 22.00
C TYR A 453 9.25 -33.78 20.91
N PHE A 454 10.47 -33.75 20.38
CA PHE A 454 10.81 -32.90 19.23
C PHE A 454 9.89 -33.19 18.03
N VAL A 455 9.75 -34.47 17.66
CA VAL A 455 8.91 -34.90 16.53
C VAL A 455 7.45 -34.58 16.79
N GLN A 456 6.94 -34.84 18.00
CA GLN A 456 5.57 -34.53 18.39
C GLN A 456 5.27 -33.04 18.26
N ILE A 457 6.08 -32.20 18.90
CA ILE A 457 5.88 -30.74 18.94
C ILE A 457 6.01 -30.16 17.53
N SER A 458 7.06 -30.53 16.81
CA SER A 458 7.26 -30.07 15.44
C SER A 458 6.14 -30.53 14.50
N SER A 459 5.59 -31.73 14.69
CA SER A 459 4.42 -32.21 13.93
C SER A 459 3.17 -31.38 14.22
N VAL A 460 2.92 -31.03 15.49
CA VAL A 460 1.82 -30.13 15.88
C VAL A 460 1.98 -28.76 15.23
N LEU A 461 3.19 -28.21 15.18
CA LEU A 461 3.46 -26.91 14.54
C LEU A 461 3.30 -26.92 13.03
N VAL A 462 3.72 -28.01 12.37
CA VAL A 462 3.44 -28.19 10.94
C VAL A 462 1.93 -28.24 10.71
N MET A 463 1.17 -29.01 11.51
CA MET A 463 -0.28 -29.08 11.37
C MET A 463 -0.97 -27.74 11.66
N ALA A 464 -0.55 -27.01 12.69
CA ALA A 464 -1.04 -25.66 12.97
C ALA A 464 -0.77 -24.71 11.80
N SER A 465 0.40 -24.84 11.17
CA SER A 465 0.77 -24.07 9.97
C SER A 465 -0.07 -24.43 8.76
N VAL A 466 -0.37 -25.72 8.54
CA VAL A 466 -1.28 -26.17 7.47
C VAL A 466 -2.67 -25.58 7.67
N VAL A 467 -3.19 -25.60 8.90
CA VAL A 467 -4.48 -24.98 9.24
C VAL A 467 -4.44 -23.48 8.99
N GLY A 468 -3.39 -22.78 9.45
CA GLY A 468 -3.19 -21.35 9.20
C GLY A 468 -3.17 -21.02 7.70
N ALA A 469 -2.37 -21.74 6.93
CA ALA A 469 -2.27 -21.56 5.48
C ALA A 469 -3.61 -21.83 4.78
N ALA A 470 -4.32 -22.90 5.16
CA ALA A 470 -5.64 -23.21 4.59
C ALA A 470 -6.66 -22.11 4.88
N LEU A 471 -6.68 -21.58 6.10
CA LEU A 471 -7.54 -20.47 6.48
C LEU A 471 -7.18 -19.16 5.74
N ASN A 472 -5.90 -18.92 5.44
CA ASN A 472 -5.44 -17.79 4.64
C ASN A 472 -6.02 -17.81 3.22
N VAL A 473 -6.21 -19.00 2.61
CA VAL A 473 -6.70 -19.11 1.22
C VAL A 473 -8.19 -18.77 1.09
N ILE A 474 -8.99 -19.07 2.12
CA ILE A 474 -10.46 -18.98 2.04
C ILE A 474 -10.95 -17.60 1.59
N PRO A 475 -10.49 -16.48 2.17
CA PRO A 475 -10.92 -15.15 1.73
C PRO A 475 -10.61 -14.85 0.26
N PHE A 476 -9.50 -15.36 -0.29
CA PHE A 476 -9.12 -15.09 -1.68
C PHE A 476 -10.08 -15.68 -2.72
N PHE A 477 -10.90 -16.68 -2.37
CA PHE A 477 -11.99 -17.13 -3.25
C PHE A 477 -13.06 -16.05 -3.46
N PHE A 478 -13.23 -15.14 -2.49
CA PHE A 478 -14.13 -13.99 -2.58
C PHE A 478 -13.47 -12.77 -3.24
N TYR A 479 -12.19 -12.86 -3.61
CA TYR A 479 -11.47 -11.81 -4.33
C TYR A 479 -11.72 -11.92 -5.83
N ASP A 480 -12.56 -11.05 -6.39
CA ASP A 480 -12.91 -10.97 -7.82
C ASP A 480 -12.29 -9.75 -8.54
N LEU A 481 -11.35 -9.02 -7.92
CA LEU A 481 -10.73 -7.84 -8.53
C LEU A 481 -9.59 -8.26 -9.48
N SER A 482 -9.92 -8.39 -10.76
CA SER A 482 -8.94 -8.63 -11.84
C SER A 482 -8.28 -7.32 -12.29
N GLU A 483 -7.14 -7.44 -12.98
CA GLU A 483 -6.47 -6.30 -13.62
C GLU A 483 -7.37 -5.64 -14.66
N LEU A 484 -8.17 -6.45 -15.36
CA LEU A 484 -9.11 -5.98 -16.36
C LEU A 484 -10.23 -5.14 -15.74
N LYS A 485 -10.81 -5.62 -14.63
CA LYS A 485 -11.79 -4.88 -13.83
C LYS A 485 -11.18 -3.59 -13.28
N GLN A 486 -9.93 -3.62 -12.82
CA GLN A 486 -9.23 -2.42 -12.36
C GLN A 486 -9.02 -1.41 -13.49
N LYS A 487 -8.55 -1.85 -14.67
CA LYS A 487 -8.40 -0.98 -15.85
C LYS A 487 -9.73 -0.35 -16.25
N ALA A 488 -10.81 -1.13 -16.27
CA ALA A 488 -12.16 -0.66 -16.58
C ALA A 488 -12.63 0.41 -15.58
N MET A 489 -12.46 0.18 -14.27
CA MET A 489 -12.77 1.18 -13.24
C MET A 489 -11.95 2.46 -13.40
N VAL A 490 -10.66 2.38 -13.74
CA VAL A 490 -9.83 3.56 -14.00
C VAL A 490 -10.33 4.34 -15.22
N LYS A 491 -10.70 3.67 -16.31
CA LYS A 491 -11.30 4.32 -17.49
C LYS A 491 -12.61 5.04 -17.11
N VAL A 492 -13.47 4.41 -16.31
CA VAL A 492 -14.70 5.03 -15.79
C VAL A 492 -14.39 6.24 -14.90
N LEU A 493 -13.36 6.17 -14.06
CA LEU A 493 -12.95 7.31 -13.23
C LEU A 493 -12.48 8.51 -14.08
N LYS A 494 -11.78 8.27 -15.20
CA LYS A 494 -11.39 9.33 -16.15
C LYS A 494 -12.61 9.97 -16.81
N ILE A 495 -13.58 9.17 -17.22
CA ILE A 495 -14.85 9.64 -17.77
C ILE A 495 -15.56 10.55 -16.74
N ARG A 496 -15.74 10.07 -15.51
CA ARG A 496 -16.36 10.86 -14.44
C ARG A 496 -15.63 12.19 -14.20
N ALA A 497 -14.30 12.15 -14.13
CA ALA A 497 -13.49 13.35 -13.91
C ALA A 497 -13.66 14.36 -15.06
N LEU A 498 -13.59 13.93 -16.33
CA LEU A 498 -13.77 14.84 -17.46
C LEU A 498 -15.16 15.46 -17.47
N PHE A 499 -16.22 14.68 -17.28
CA PHE A 499 -17.59 15.21 -17.28
C PHE A 499 -17.83 16.19 -16.12
N GLU A 500 -17.25 15.93 -14.94
CA GLU A 500 -17.27 16.87 -13.81
C GLU A 500 -16.48 18.15 -14.12
N ASP A 501 -15.29 18.04 -14.73
CA ASP A 501 -14.47 19.18 -15.12
C ASP A 501 -15.11 20.00 -16.26
N TYR A 502 -15.79 19.34 -17.20
CA TYR A 502 -16.52 19.99 -18.29
C TYR A 502 -17.69 20.81 -17.79
N GLY A 503 -18.54 20.23 -16.93
CA GLY A 503 -19.66 20.96 -16.30
C GLY A 503 -19.19 22.18 -15.49
N ASN A 504 -17.97 22.13 -14.95
CA ASN A 504 -17.35 23.23 -14.23
C ASN A 504 -16.49 24.17 -15.09
N LYS A 505 -16.31 23.89 -16.39
CA LYS A 505 -15.45 24.64 -17.33
C LYS A 505 -13.95 24.65 -16.99
N VAL A 506 -13.41 23.56 -16.43
CA VAL A 506 -11.99 23.44 -15.98
C VAL A 506 -11.28 22.22 -16.59
N TYR A 507 -11.62 21.82 -17.81
CA TYR A 507 -11.01 20.65 -18.47
C TYR A 507 -9.75 20.99 -19.29
N SER A 508 -8.90 19.99 -19.52
CA SER A 508 -7.71 20.06 -20.39
C SER A 508 -7.92 19.31 -21.70
N ASP A 509 -7.31 19.77 -22.80
CA ASP A 509 -7.36 19.10 -24.11
C ASP A 509 -6.90 17.64 -24.02
N GLU A 510 -5.88 17.32 -23.23
CA GLU A 510 -5.35 15.96 -23.07
C GLU A 510 -6.39 15.01 -22.46
N ALA A 511 -7.04 15.45 -21.39
CA ALA A 511 -8.10 14.68 -20.72
C ALA A 511 -9.33 14.50 -21.62
N LEU A 512 -9.66 15.53 -22.42
CA LEU A 512 -10.73 15.47 -23.42
C LEU A 512 -10.42 14.40 -24.47
N VAL A 513 -9.25 14.47 -25.11
CA VAL A 513 -8.81 13.51 -26.14
C VAL A 513 -8.79 12.09 -25.60
N GLU A 514 -8.15 11.88 -24.43
CA GLU A 514 -8.06 10.54 -23.83
C GLU A 514 -9.44 9.94 -23.52
N THR A 515 -10.35 10.74 -22.96
CA THR A 515 -11.67 10.23 -22.57
C THR A 515 -12.55 9.97 -23.79
N VAL A 516 -12.53 10.85 -24.79
CA VAL A 516 -13.28 10.63 -26.04
C VAL A 516 -12.74 9.40 -26.77
N ASP A 517 -11.42 9.17 -26.79
CA ASP A 517 -10.82 7.95 -27.33
C ASP A 517 -11.33 6.70 -26.59
N ILE A 518 -11.43 6.75 -25.25
CA ILE A 518 -12.01 5.66 -24.44
C ILE A 518 -13.46 5.39 -24.85
N ILE A 519 -14.27 6.44 -25.03
CA ILE A 519 -15.70 6.29 -25.38
C ILE A 519 -15.87 5.77 -26.81
N ARG A 520 -15.10 6.30 -27.77
CA ARG A 520 -15.11 5.82 -29.17
C ARG A 520 -14.66 4.37 -29.27
N GLU A 521 -13.60 3.98 -28.56
CA GLU A 521 -13.19 2.58 -28.47
C GLU A 521 -14.31 1.73 -27.84
N ALA A 522 -14.94 2.18 -26.75
CA ALA A 522 -16.04 1.43 -26.14
C ALA A 522 -17.22 1.21 -27.11
N ASN A 523 -17.60 2.23 -27.88
CA ASN A 523 -18.65 2.11 -28.89
C ASN A 523 -18.28 1.14 -30.03
N GLU A 524 -17.01 1.11 -30.46
CA GLU A 524 -16.54 0.17 -31.51
C GLU A 524 -16.65 -1.30 -31.10
N TYR A 525 -16.55 -1.58 -29.80
CA TYR A 525 -16.61 -2.92 -29.22
C TYR A 525 -17.96 -3.23 -28.53
N ALA A 526 -18.94 -2.34 -28.60
CA ALA A 526 -20.23 -2.44 -27.90
C ALA A 526 -21.00 -3.72 -28.25
N ASP A 527 -21.12 -4.00 -29.55
CA ASP A 527 -21.94 -5.10 -30.08
C ASP A 527 -21.11 -6.36 -30.38
N ARG A 528 -19.82 -6.39 -30.01
CA ARG A 528 -18.97 -7.56 -30.27
C ARG A 528 -19.14 -8.61 -29.18
N GLU A 529 -19.31 -9.86 -29.60
CA GLU A 529 -19.34 -11.00 -28.68
C GLU A 529 -17.94 -11.43 -28.25
N MET A 530 -17.81 -11.95 -27.02
CA MET A 530 -16.54 -12.47 -26.54
C MET A 530 -16.09 -13.68 -27.37
N ASN A 531 -14.86 -13.61 -27.90
CA ASN A 531 -14.24 -14.70 -28.61
C ASN A 531 -14.00 -15.91 -27.70
N ILE A 532 -14.19 -17.12 -28.21
CA ILE A 532 -13.85 -18.35 -27.50
C ILE A 532 -12.33 -18.54 -27.53
N LEU A 533 -11.69 -18.44 -26.36
CA LEU A 533 -10.24 -18.63 -26.23
C LEU A 533 -9.87 -20.12 -26.19
N SER A 534 -9.56 -20.71 -27.35
CA SER A 534 -9.05 -22.09 -27.44
C SER A 534 -7.52 -22.14 -27.55
N THR A 535 -6.90 -23.12 -26.88
CA THR A 535 -5.46 -23.42 -27.04
C THR A 535 -5.19 -24.57 -28.01
N GLU A 536 -6.23 -25.15 -28.60
CA GLU A 536 -6.13 -26.34 -29.47
C GLU A 536 -5.26 -26.08 -30.69
N GLY A 537 -5.41 -24.93 -31.37
CA GLY A 537 -4.55 -24.55 -32.49
C GLY A 537 -3.07 -24.47 -32.11
N ILE A 538 -2.76 -24.00 -30.89
CA ILE A 538 -1.38 -24.00 -30.35
C ILE A 538 -0.90 -25.43 -30.07
N GLN A 539 -1.77 -26.29 -29.54
CA GLN A 539 -1.43 -27.68 -29.25
C GLN A 539 -1.20 -28.51 -30.52
N GLN A 540 -2.05 -28.34 -31.53
CA GLN A 540 -1.91 -28.98 -32.84
C GLN A 540 -0.63 -28.51 -33.56
N ALA A 541 -0.35 -27.20 -33.56
CA ALA A 541 0.87 -26.67 -34.13
C ALA A 541 2.14 -27.15 -33.39
N LYS A 542 2.06 -27.35 -32.06
CA LYS A 542 3.14 -27.96 -31.27
C LYS A 542 3.36 -29.43 -31.63
N LYS A 543 2.28 -30.21 -31.77
CA LYS A 543 2.35 -31.62 -32.20
C LYS A 543 2.94 -31.76 -33.61
N ALA A 544 2.64 -30.80 -34.50
CA ALA A 544 3.21 -30.73 -35.84
C ALA A 544 4.67 -30.21 -35.90
N HIS A 545 5.26 -29.81 -34.77
CA HIS A 545 6.60 -29.22 -34.67
C HIS A 545 6.88 -28.00 -35.58
N ASP A 546 5.84 -27.36 -36.13
CA ASP A 546 5.95 -26.22 -37.03
C ASP A 546 6.07 -24.91 -36.24
N LYS A 547 7.29 -24.37 -36.18
CA LYS A 547 7.60 -23.13 -35.46
C LYS A 547 6.81 -21.91 -35.97
N ALA A 548 6.52 -21.84 -37.27
CA ALA A 548 5.79 -20.72 -37.85
C ALA A 548 4.31 -20.77 -37.47
N ARG A 549 3.67 -21.95 -37.59
CA ARG A 549 2.29 -22.15 -37.15
C ARG A 549 2.13 -21.98 -35.63
N ILE A 550 3.10 -22.41 -34.83
CA ILE A 550 3.09 -22.16 -33.38
C ILE A 550 3.12 -20.66 -33.08
N LYS A 551 3.89 -19.88 -33.83
CA LYS A 551 3.98 -18.43 -33.64
C LYS A 551 2.66 -17.75 -34.04
N ALA A 552 2.12 -18.09 -35.22
CA ALA A 552 0.85 -17.56 -35.70
C ALA A 552 -0.32 -17.87 -34.75
N ALA A 553 -0.45 -19.13 -34.30
CA ALA A 553 -1.51 -19.53 -33.37
C ALA A 553 -1.39 -18.84 -32.00
N LYS A 554 -0.17 -18.55 -31.54
CA LYS A 554 0.03 -17.77 -30.31
C LYS A 554 -0.30 -16.29 -30.48
N GLU A 555 0.04 -15.70 -31.63
CA GLU A 555 -0.30 -14.32 -31.96
C GLU A 555 -1.81 -14.14 -32.11
N GLU A 556 -2.50 -15.08 -32.75
CA GLU A 556 -3.95 -15.12 -32.85
C GLU A 556 -4.62 -15.25 -31.48
N TYR A 557 -4.20 -16.21 -30.65
CA TYR A 557 -4.71 -16.34 -29.28
C TYR A 557 -4.52 -15.04 -28.48
N LYS A 558 -3.37 -14.37 -28.64
CA LYS A 558 -3.09 -13.09 -27.99
C LYS A 558 -4.03 -11.99 -28.50
N ARG A 559 -4.26 -11.91 -29.81
CA ARG A 559 -5.17 -10.94 -30.44
C ARG A 559 -6.61 -11.12 -29.96
N LEU A 560 -7.12 -12.36 -29.97
CA LEU A 560 -8.47 -12.67 -29.49
C LEU A 560 -8.63 -12.36 -28.00
N LYS A 561 -7.60 -12.62 -27.19
CA LYS A 561 -7.60 -12.27 -25.77
C LYS A 561 -7.63 -10.75 -25.57
N GLU A 562 -6.82 -10.00 -26.31
CA GLU A 562 -6.80 -8.53 -26.27
C GLU A 562 -8.14 -7.94 -26.71
N GLU A 563 -8.76 -8.52 -27.73
CA GLU A 563 -10.11 -8.14 -28.16
C GLU A 563 -11.15 -8.40 -27.08
N ASN A 564 -11.13 -9.57 -26.41
CA ASN A 564 -12.02 -9.83 -25.28
C ASN A 564 -11.80 -8.85 -24.12
N GLU A 565 -10.54 -8.45 -23.85
CA GLU A 565 -10.25 -7.42 -22.85
C GLU A 565 -10.90 -6.07 -23.23
N LYS A 566 -10.87 -5.69 -24.51
CA LYS A 566 -11.53 -4.47 -25.00
C LYS A 566 -13.05 -4.56 -24.91
N ILE A 567 -13.64 -5.71 -25.25
CA ILE A 567 -15.09 -5.95 -25.13
C ILE A 567 -15.55 -5.82 -23.68
N GLU A 568 -14.84 -6.44 -22.74
CA GLU A 568 -15.20 -6.33 -21.32
C GLU A 568 -15.06 -4.88 -20.81
N ILE A 569 -13.99 -4.18 -21.18
CA ILE A 569 -13.81 -2.76 -20.84
C ILE A 569 -14.94 -1.91 -21.44
N ALA A 570 -15.31 -2.16 -22.69
CA ALA A 570 -16.40 -1.44 -23.37
C ALA A 570 -17.71 -1.58 -22.60
N GLN A 571 -18.04 -2.79 -22.12
CA GLN A 571 -19.23 -3.03 -21.29
C GLN A 571 -19.26 -2.15 -20.04
N PHE A 572 -18.13 -2.04 -19.31
CA PHE A 572 -18.05 -1.17 -18.13
C PHE A 572 -18.21 0.32 -18.47
N VAL A 573 -17.60 0.78 -19.57
CA VAL A 573 -17.70 2.17 -20.02
C VAL A 573 -19.13 2.51 -20.42
N LEU A 574 -19.76 1.64 -21.22
CA LEU A 574 -21.13 1.82 -21.68
C LEU A 574 -22.14 1.69 -20.53
N GLU A 575 -21.91 0.81 -19.56
CA GLU A 575 -22.73 0.72 -18.34
C GLU A 575 -22.68 2.03 -17.54
N GLU A 576 -21.52 2.68 -17.46
CA GLU A 576 -21.43 4.00 -16.81
C GLU A 576 -22.15 5.09 -17.61
N LEU A 577 -21.92 5.19 -18.92
CA LEU A 577 -22.55 6.21 -19.77
C LEU A 577 -24.08 6.05 -19.81
N ASN A 578 -24.56 4.81 -19.84
CA ASN A 578 -25.98 4.49 -19.84
C ASN A 578 -26.56 4.30 -18.44
N ARG A 579 -25.80 4.58 -17.37
CA ARG A 579 -26.22 4.34 -15.98
C ARG A 579 -27.60 4.91 -15.69
N PHE A 580 -27.88 6.11 -16.20
CA PHE A 580 -29.14 6.83 -16.02
C PHE A 580 -30.24 6.50 -17.05
N ASN A 581 -29.89 5.75 -18.10
CA ASN A 581 -30.82 5.31 -19.14
C ASN A 581 -31.46 3.94 -18.83
N THR A 582 -30.98 3.25 -17.79
CA THR A 582 -31.56 1.99 -17.32
C THR A 582 -32.82 2.22 -16.47
N PRO A 583 -33.78 1.29 -16.42
CA PRO A 583 -34.95 1.40 -15.55
C PRO A 583 -34.58 1.67 -14.08
N GLU A 584 -33.54 0.98 -13.59
CA GLU A 584 -33.02 1.18 -12.24
C GLU A 584 -32.42 2.58 -12.04
N GLY A 585 -31.65 3.08 -13.01
CA GLY A 585 -31.05 4.41 -12.97
C GLY A 585 -32.07 5.54 -13.06
N MET A 586 -33.13 5.35 -13.84
CA MET A 586 -34.25 6.29 -13.92
C MET A 586 -35.00 6.39 -12.58
N GLU A 587 -35.24 5.27 -11.91
CA GLU A 587 -35.84 5.29 -10.57
C GLU A 587 -34.92 5.93 -9.53
N ASP A 588 -33.60 5.67 -9.60
CA ASP A 588 -32.62 6.32 -8.72
C ASP A 588 -32.59 7.85 -8.95
N LEU A 589 -32.73 8.30 -10.20
CA LEU A 589 -32.90 9.72 -10.54
C LEU A 589 -34.22 10.29 -10.03
N GLU A 590 -35.32 9.52 -10.08
CA GLU A 590 -36.60 9.97 -9.56
C GLU A 590 -36.53 10.19 -8.04
N ILE A 591 -35.89 9.27 -7.31
CA ILE A 591 -35.64 9.43 -5.88
C ILE A 591 -34.76 10.65 -5.63
N ALA A 592 -33.66 10.81 -6.39
CA ALA A 592 -32.78 11.96 -6.26
C ALA A 592 -33.52 13.30 -6.51
N ARG A 593 -34.39 13.35 -7.54
CA ARG A 593 -35.24 14.50 -7.85
C ARG A 593 -36.23 14.80 -6.73
N LYS A 594 -36.89 13.80 -6.15
CA LYS A 594 -37.79 13.98 -5.00
C LYS A 594 -37.06 14.56 -3.79
N ILE A 595 -35.88 14.01 -3.46
CA ILE A 595 -35.05 14.47 -2.34
C ILE A 595 -34.54 15.89 -2.59
N SER A 596 -34.08 16.19 -3.81
CA SER A 596 -33.58 17.51 -4.21
C SER A 596 -34.70 18.56 -4.20
N ALA A 597 -35.87 18.25 -4.76
CA ALA A 597 -37.02 19.16 -4.82
C ALA A 597 -37.58 19.52 -3.44
N ALA A 598 -37.46 18.61 -2.45
CA ALA A 598 -37.85 18.88 -1.08
C ALA A 598 -36.92 19.86 -0.34
N GLY A 599 -35.75 20.18 -0.92
CA GLY A 599 -34.78 21.11 -0.34
C GLY A 599 -34.15 20.63 0.96
N LEU A 600 -33.29 21.46 1.54
CA LEU A 600 -32.55 21.16 2.78
C LEU A 600 -33.47 20.92 4.00
N ASP A 601 -34.67 21.50 4.00
CA ASP A 601 -35.62 21.39 5.11
C ASP A 601 -36.51 20.14 5.02
N GLY A 602 -36.79 19.65 3.79
CA GLY A 602 -37.75 18.57 3.56
C GLY A 602 -37.17 17.22 3.11
N PHE A 603 -35.89 17.15 2.74
CA PHE A 603 -35.31 15.95 2.11
C PHE A 603 -35.39 14.68 2.98
N MET A 604 -35.41 14.81 4.31
CA MET A 604 -35.38 13.67 5.25
C MET A 604 -36.66 12.84 5.26
N THR A 605 -37.75 13.36 4.69
CA THR A 605 -39.07 12.72 4.60
C THR A 605 -39.53 12.53 3.15
N ALA A 606 -38.80 13.08 2.18
CA ALA A 606 -39.23 13.20 0.79
C ALA A 606 -39.41 11.88 0.03
N ALA A 607 -38.65 10.83 0.38
CA ALA A 607 -38.60 9.59 -0.41
C ALA A 607 -39.42 8.41 0.16
N ASP A 608 -40.09 8.55 1.32
CA ASP A 608 -40.79 7.48 2.08
C ASP A 608 -40.10 6.10 2.04
N LEU A 609 -38.78 6.07 2.24
CA LEU A 609 -37.99 4.84 2.14
C LEU A 609 -38.02 4.04 3.45
N LYS A 610 -38.70 2.89 3.46
CA LYS A 610 -38.73 1.96 4.60
C LYS A 610 -37.79 0.77 4.39
N LYS A 611 -37.09 0.36 5.45
CA LYS A 611 -36.19 -0.81 5.42
C LYS A 611 -36.91 -2.11 5.09
N SER A 612 -38.17 -2.26 5.48
CA SER A 612 -39.01 -3.43 5.15
C SER A 612 -39.16 -3.59 3.64
N ASP A 613 -39.38 -2.47 2.95
CA ASP A 613 -39.77 -2.46 1.55
C ASP A 613 -38.53 -2.72 0.68
N ILE A 614 -37.40 -2.10 1.05
CA ILE A 614 -36.09 -2.39 0.43
C ILE A 614 -35.66 -3.85 0.65
N ARG A 615 -36.08 -4.50 1.76
CA ARG A 615 -35.82 -5.94 1.97
C ARG A 615 -36.64 -6.85 1.04
N ARG A 616 -37.80 -6.39 0.59
CA ARG A 616 -38.72 -7.12 -0.31
C ARG A 616 -38.36 -6.95 -1.79
N MET A 617 -37.52 -5.97 -2.13
CA MET A 617 -37.05 -5.76 -3.51
C MET A 617 -36.38 -7.02 -4.11
N PRO A 618 -36.44 -7.18 -5.45
CA PRO A 618 -35.77 -8.26 -6.18
C PRO A 618 -34.27 -8.42 -5.84
N LYS A 619 -33.74 -9.65 -5.98
CA LYS A 619 -32.32 -9.98 -5.68
C LYS A 619 -31.70 -10.95 -6.68
N SER A 620 -32.34 -11.14 -7.84
CA SER A 620 -31.92 -12.13 -8.83
C SER A 620 -30.67 -11.67 -9.57
N THR A 621 -30.58 -10.39 -9.94
CA THR A 621 -29.41 -9.83 -10.64
C THR A 621 -28.40 -9.18 -9.68
N VAL A 622 -27.15 -9.01 -10.15
CA VAL A 622 -26.10 -8.30 -9.38
C VAL A 622 -26.50 -6.83 -9.16
N GLN A 623 -27.00 -6.16 -10.20
CA GLN A 623 -27.46 -4.77 -10.14
C GLN A 623 -28.58 -4.57 -9.10
N GLN A 624 -29.57 -5.46 -9.06
CA GLN A 624 -30.62 -5.42 -8.04
C GLN A 624 -30.07 -5.56 -6.60
N ARG A 625 -29.05 -6.41 -6.41
CA ARG A 625 -28.39 -6.55 -5.09
C ARG A 625 -27.58 -5.30 -4.72
N GLU A 626 -26.93 -4.66 -5.69
CA GLU A 626 -26.21 -3.39 -5.45
C GLU A 626 -27.19 -2.27 -5.10
N ARG A 627 -28.27 -2.12 -5.88
CA ARG A 627 -29.33 -1.13 -5.64
C ARG A 627 -29.95 -1.24 -4.26
N ARG A 628 -30.28 -2.47 -3.82
CA ARG A 628 -30.78 -2.71 -2.45
C ARG A 628 -29.80 -2.24 -1.38
N LYS A 629 -28.49 -2.42 -1.60
CA LYS A 629 -27.45 -1.94 -0.67
C LYS A 629 -27.37 -0.42 -0.66
N ASP A 630 -27.50 0.22 -1.82
CA ASP A 630 -27.45 1.67 -1.94
C ASP A 630 -28.69 2.36 -1.34
N LEU A 631 -29.90 1.81 -1.56
CA LEU A 631 -31.11 2.29 -0.87
C LEU A 631 -31.04 2.07 0.65
N MET A 632 -30.53 0.91 1.10
CA MET A 632 -30.27 0.70 2.54
C MET A 632 -29.27 1.70 3.11
N ARG A 633 -28.29 2.12 2.32
CA ARG A 633 -27.33 3.16 2.69
C ARG A 633 -28.02 4.51 2.79
N LEU A 634 -28.83 4.90 1.81
CA LEU A 634 -29.58 6.14 1.82
C LEU A 634 -30.46 6.26 3.08
N VAL A 635 -31.18 5.20 3.45
CA VAL A 635 -31.96 5.18 4.72
C VAL A 635 -31.06 5.36 5.95
N GLY A 636 -29.89 4.73 5.95
CA GLY A 636 -28.90 4.89 7.02
C GLY A 636 -28.38 6.33 7.11
N ASP A 637 -28.09 6.93 5.97
CA ASP A 637 -27.56 8.30 5.85
C ASP A 637 -28.65 9.33 6.23
N ILE A 638 -29.93 9.13 5.87
CA ILE A 638 -31.07 9.93 6.36
C ILE A 638 -31.18 9.88 7.88
N LYS A 639 -30.98 8.70 8.50
CA LYS A 639 -30.99 8.57 9.98
C LYS A 639 -29.84 9.34 10.63
N ILE A 640 -28.66 9.34 10.01
CA ILE A 640 -27.48 10.07 10.50
C ILE A 640 -27.69 11.58 10.32
N ALA A 641 -28.19 12.01 9.16
CA ALA A 641 -28.57 13.39 8.87
C ALA A 641 -29.52 13.92 9.94
N ARG A 642 -30.63 13.23 10.20
CA ARG A 642 -31.61 13.61 11.24
C ARG A 642 -30.99 13.79 12.62
N LYS A 643 -30.11 12.88 13.05
CA LYS A 643 -29.39 12.99 14.33
C LYS A 643 -28.41 14.17 14.35
N THR A 644 -27.77 14.47 13.22
CA THR A 644 -26.77 15.52 13.12
C THR A 644 -27.44 16.89 13.08
N THR A 645 -28.52 17.04 12.30
CA THR A 645 -29.34 18.24 12.24
C THR A 645 -29.92 18.59 13.61
N ALA A 646 -30.54 17.62 14.31
CA ALA A 646 -31.07 17.84 15.66
C ALA A 646 -30.02 18.30 16.68
N LYS A 647 -28.73 17.99 16.47
CA LYS A 647 -27.64 18.34 17.38
C LYS A 647 -26.95 19.66 17.04
N TYR A 648 -26.75 19.95 15.75
CA TYR A 648 -25.89 21.06 15.29
C TYR A 648 -26.63 22.12 14.46
N TYR A 649 -27.85 21.83 14.01
CA TYR A 649 -28.68 22.71 13.18
C TYR A 649 -30.14 22.71 13.69
N PRO A 650 -30.39 23.16 14.95
CA PRO A 650 -31.74 23.19 15.52
C PRO A 650 -32.68 24.12 14.75
N ASP A 651 -32.15 25.20 14.16
CA ASP A 651 -32.90 26.22 13.41
C ASP A 651 -32.91 25.96 11.89
N GLY A 652 -32.59 24.75 11.46
CA GLY A 652 -32.50 24.38 10.03
C GLY A 652 -31.07 24.37 9.48
N ILE A 653 -30.89 23.66 8.36
CA ILE A 653 -29.57 23.47 7.75
C ILE A 653 -29.26 24.67 6.85
N LYS A 654 -28.20 25.40 7.17
CA LYS A 654 -27.68 26.46 6.29
C LYS A 654 -26.74 25.87 5.23
N PRO A 655 -26.90 26.20 3.94
CA PRO A 655 -25.95 25.82 2.91
C PRO A 655 -24.53 26.26 3.27
N PHE A 656 -23.56 25.36 3.11
CA PHE A 656 -22.15 25.70 3.21
C PHE A 656 -21.62 26.11 1.82
N ASP A 657 -21.01 27.28 1.72
CA ASP A 657 -20.36 27.73 0.50
C ASP A 657 -18.97 27.10 0.37
N SER A 658 -18.84 26.13 -0.55
CA SER A 658 -17.57 25.45 -0.82
C SER A 658 -16.52 26.34 -1.48
N SER A 659 -16.91 27.47 -2.10
CA SER A 659 -15.96 28.37 -2.78
C SER A 659 -14.98 29.06 -1.81
N VAL A 660 -15.31 29.11 -0.51
CA VAL A 660 -14.41 29.56 0.56
C VAL A 660 -13.09 28.79 0.54
N PHE A 661 -13.13 27.50 0.15
CA PHE A 661 -11.92 26.71 0.02
C PHE A 661 -11.01 27.22 -1.08
N ASP A 662 -11.52 27.67 -2.23
CA ASP A 662 -10.70 28.16 -3.35
C ASP A 662 -9.84 29.36 -2.94
N GLY A 663 -10.44 30.31 -2.22
CA GLY A 663 -9.72 31.48 -1.70
C GLY A 663 -8.67 31.11 -0.66
N LEU A 664 -9.02 30.24 0.29
CA LEU A 664 -8.10 29.77 1.33
C LEU A 664 -6.95 28.95 0.74
N PHE A 665 -7.23 28.17 -0.29
CA PHE A 665 -6.27 27.32 -0.97
C PHE A 665 -5.30 28.10 -1.83
N LYS A 666 -5.77 29.11 -2.56
CA LYS A 666 -4.90 30.07 -3.25
C LYS A 666 -3.98 30.79 -2.26
N SER A 667 -4.54 31.25 -1.13
CA SER A 667 -3.75 31.91 -0.08
C SER A 667 -2.68 30.98 0.52
N GLU A 668 -2.98 29.69 0.69
CA GLU A 668 -2.01 28.70 1.16
C GLU A 668 -0.88 28.47 0.15
N ASP A 669 -1.21 28.40 -1.15
CA ASP A 669 -0.23 28.20 -2.22
C ASP A 669 0.66 29.45 -2.40
N GLU A 670 0.08 30.65 -2.35
CA GLU A 670 0.81 31.93 -2.37
C GLU A 670 1.76 32.03 -1.17
N ALA A 671 1.31 31.66 0.04
CA ALA A 671 2.17 31.63 1.21
C ALA A 671 3.32 30.62 1.06
N GLU A 672 3.09 29.46 0.42
CA GLU A 672 4.13 28.47 0.15
C GLU A 672 5.15 28.97 -0.88
N LEU A 673 4.70 29.65 -1.94
CA LEU A 673 5.54 30.30 -2.94
C LEU A 673 6.39 31.42 -2.34
N ASN A 674 5.77 32.30 -1.55
CA ASN A 674 6.45 33.39 -0.87
C ASN A 674 7.51 32.88 0.11
N MET A 675 7.18 31.83 0.87
CA MET A 675 8.13 31.19 1.77
C MET A 675 9.33 30.61 1.02
N LYS A 676 9.10 29.97 -0.14
CA LYS A 676 10.18 29.46 -1.00
C LYS A 676 11.06 30.61 -1.49
N ARG A 677 10.46 31.68 -2.03
CA ARG A 677 11.16 32.89 -2.51
C ARG A 677 12.07 33.48 -1.43
N VAL A 678 11.53 33.67 -0.22
CA VAL A 678 12.29 34.24 0.92
C VAL A 678 13.38 33.29 1.39
N THR A 679 13.12 31.97 1.40
CA THR A 679 14.12 30.97 1.77
C THR A 679 15.29 30.91 0.78
N ASP A 680 15.00 30.97 -0.52
CA ASP A 680 16.01 31.03 -1.58
C ASP A 680 16.80 32.35 -1.51
N GLY A 681 16.12 33.47 -1.24
CA GLY A 681 16.77 34.76 -0.97
C GLY A 681 17.70 34.70 0.24
N LEU A 682 17.28 34.05 1.33
CA LEU A 682 18.08 33.90 2.55
C LEU A 682 19.29 33.00 2.32
N LYS A 683 19.17 32.00 1.46
CA LYS A 683 20.31 31.18 1.02
C LYS A 683 21.33 32.03 0.24
N ARG A 684 20.88 32.83 -0.72
CA ARG A 684 21.75 33.76 -1.48
C ARG A 684 22.41 34.79 -0.58
N ALA A 685 21.67 35.41 0.34
CA ALA A 685 22.21 36.38 1.30
C ALA A 685 23.30 35.77 2.20
N LYS A 686 23.16 34.49 2.58
CA LYS A 686 24.20 33.75 3.30
C LYS A 686 25.43 33.46 2.42
N GLU A 687 25.22 33.10 1.16
CA GLU A 687 26.31 32.87 0.20
C GLU A 687 27.09 34.17 -0.07
N THR A 688 26.42 35.33 -0.07
CA THR A 688 27.05 36.65 -0.24
C THR A 688 27.49 37.31 1.08
N ASN A 689 27.36 36.63 2.23
CA ASN A 689 27.64 37.17 3.58
C ASN A 689 26.92 38.48 3.93
N ASP A 690 25.77 38.75 3.31
CA ASP A 690 24.94 39.93 3.60
C ASP A 690 24.07 39.69 4.86
N LYS A 691 24.56 40.16 6.01
CA LYS A 691 23.90 39.98 7.31
C LYS A 691 22.60 40.78 7.43
N ALA A 692 22.54 41.98 6.85
CA ALA A 692 21.36 42.85 6.94
C ALA A 692 20.19 42.28 6.12
N ALA A 693 20.47 41.84 4.88
CA ALA A 693 19.49 41.15 4.06
C ALA A 693 19.03 39.84 4.71
N ALA A 694 19.97 39.08 5.31
CA ALA A 694 19.62 37.84 6.00
C ALA A 694 18.72 38.05 7.23
N GLU A 695 18.88 39.14 8.00
CA GLU A 695 17.99 39.46 9.12
C GLU A 695 16.61 39.91 8.66
N SER A 696 16.54 40.78 7.64
CA SER A 696 15.26 41.20 7.04
C SER A 696 14.47 40.01 6.51
N LEU A 697 15.14 39.11 5.77
CA LEU A 697 14.51 37.91 5.22
C LEU A 697 14.10 36.90 6.30
N LYS A 698 14.81 36.83 7.44
CA LYS A 698 14.36 36.04 8.60
C LYS A 698 13.08 36.60 9.22
N ALA A 699 12.97 37.93 9.32
CA ALA A 699 11.76 38.58 9.83
C ALA A 699 10.56 38.35 8.89
N GLU A 700 10.77 38.53 7.58
CA GLU A 700 9.76 38.24 6.54
C GLU A 700 9.33 36.76 6.58
N LEU A 701 10.28 35.83 6.72
CA LEU A 701 9.98 34.40 6.86
C LEU A 701 9.12 34.10 8.09
N LYS A 702 9.38 34.77 9.22
CA LYS A 702 8.57 34.64 10.44
C LYS A 702 7.14 35.14 10.22
N GLN A 703 6.97 36.26 9.52
CA GLN A 703 5.64 36.79 9.17
C GLN A 703 4.88 35.84 8.24
N ILE A 704 5.50 35.39 7.14
CA ILE A 704 4.90 34.42 6.20
C ILE A 704 4.52 33.11 6.92
N SER A 705 5.36 32.65 7.87
CA SER A 705 5.05 31.45 8.66
C SER A 705 3.81 31.63 9.54
N PHE A 706 3.59 32.84 10.07
CA PHE A 706 2.40 33.18 10.85
C PHE A 706 1.16 33.27 9.96
N GLU A 707 1.25 33.93 8.81
CA GLU A 707 0.17 34.02 7.81
C GLU A 707 -0.26 32.63 7.35
N LYS A 708 0.69 31.77 6.98
CA LYS A 708 0.42 30.38 6.63
C LYS A 708 -0.31 29.64 7.75
N ARG A 709 0.08 29.84 9.00
CA ARG A 709 -0.57 29.20 10.15
C ARG A 709 -2.02 29.70 10.32
N GLN A 710 -2.28 30.99 10.11
CA GLN A 710 -3.64 31.53 10.15
C GLN A 710 -4.52 30.94 9.03
N VAL A 711 -4.00 30.89 7.80
CA VAL A 711 -4.68 30.23 6.67
C VAL A 711 -4.99 28.77 7.01
N GLN A 712 -4.05 28.02 7.57
CA GLN A 712 -4.28 26.63 7.99
C GLN A 712 -5.37 26.47 9.07
N ILE A 713 -5.44 27.39 10.03
CA ILE A 713 -6.51 27.43 11.05
C ILE A 713 -7.86 27.70 10.38
N ALA A 714 -7.92 28.68 9.46
CA ALA A 714 -9.13 28.99 8.72
C ALA A 714 -9.60 27.81 7.86
N ILE A 715 -8.69 27.13 7.15
CA ILE A 715 -9.02 25.92 6.39
C ILE A 715 -9.56 24.84 7.34
N LYS A 716 -8.94 24.65 8.52
CA LYS A 716 -9.43 23.66 9.49
C LYS A 716 -10.85 23.99 9.96
N LYS A 717 -11.14 25.26 10.27
CA LYS A 717 -12.48 25.70 10.66
C LYS A 717 -13.51 25.45 9.55
N ALA A 718 -13.21 25.92 8.33
CA ALA A 718 -14.05 25.70 7.15
C ALA A 718 -14.28 24.20 6.86
N THR A 719 -13.26 23.36 7.09
CA THR A 719 -13.35 21.90 6.97
C THR A 719 -14.32 21.30 7.98
N ASP A 720 -14.21 21.71 9.25
CA ASP A 720 -15.07 21.19 10.31
C ASP A 720 -16.54 21.60 10.07
N GLU A 721 -16.78 22.83 9.62
CA GLU A 721 -18.09 23.33 9.21
C GLU A 721 -18.65 22.59 8.00
N ASN A 722 -17.87 22.45 6.91
CA ASN A 722 -18.27 21.69 5.73
C ASN A 722 -18.58 20.23 6.07
N SER A 723 -17.79 19.59 6.93
CA SER A 723 -18.03 18.21 7.36
C SER A 723 -19.34 18.05 8.14
N LEU A 724 -19.66 19.02 9.00
CA LEU A 724 -20.93 19.04 9.74
C LEU A 724 -22.10 19.24 8.78
N TYR A 725 -21.99 20.19 7.85
CA TYR A 725 -22.97 20.43 6.81
C TYR A 725 -23.16 19.19 5.93
N TYR A 726 -22.07 18.64 5.38
CA TYR A 726 -22.11 17.44 4.56
C TYR A 726 -22.78 16.29 5.30
N ARG A 727 -22.48 16.05 6.57
CA ARG A 727 -23.16 14.99 7.35
C ARG A 727 -24.64 15.26 7.59
N ALA A 728 -25.01 16.53 7.82
CA ALA A 728 -26.40 16.93 8.04
C ALA A 728 -27.23 16.88 6.75
N ALA A 729 -26.63 17.21 5.60
CA ALA A 729 -27.29 17.33 4.31
C ALA A 729 -26.91 16.23 3.31
N LYS A 730 -26.17 15.18 3.73
CA LYS A 730 -25.60 14.17 2.82
C LYS A 730 -26.59 13.61 1.80
N PRO A 731 -27.79 13.14 2.20
CA PRO A 731 -28.73 12.58 1.24
C PRO A 731 -29.17 13.60 0.18
N TYR A 732 -29.31 14.87 0.56
CA TYR A 732 -29.62 15.97 -0.35
C TYR A 732 -28.43 16.25 -1.30
N ILE A 733 -27.22 16.41 -0.77
CA ILE A 733 -26.01 16.68 -1.57
C ILE A 733 -25.74 15.55 -2.56
N ASP A 734 -25.81 14.29 -2.12
CA ASP A 734 -25.61 13.12 -2.97
C ASP A 734 -26.69 13.05 -4.07
N SER A 735 -27.93 13.48 -3.78
CA SER A 735 -29.02 13.54 -4.76
C SER A 735 -28.81 14.64 -5.79
N VAL A 736 -28.41 15.84 -5.36
CA VAL A 736 -28.03 16.94 -6.27
C VAL A 736 -26.88 16.50 -7.16
N LYS A 737 -25.83 15.90 -6.59
CA LYS A 737 -24.69 15.37 -7.35
C LYS A 737 -25.11 14.33 -8.38
N THR A 738 -26.06 13.46 -8.04
CA THR A 738 -26.58 12.44 -8.96
C THR A 738 -27.32 13.07 -10.14
N ILE A 739 -28.11 14.13 -9.90
CA ILE A 739 -28.81 14.88 -10.94
C ILE A 739 -27.80 15.58 -11.86
N THR A 740 -26.85 16.33 -11.29
CA THR A 740 -25.79 17.01 -12.05
C THR A 740 -24.94 16.02 -12.85
N GLN A 741 -24.63 14.83 -12.29
CA GLN A 741 -23.90 13.79 -13.03
C GLN A 741 -24.69 13.33 -14.27
N SER A 742 -26.01 13.18 -14.15
CA SER A 742 -26.88 12.82 -15.28
C SER A 742 -26.95 13.92 -16.33
N GLU A 743 -27.00 15.19 -15.92
CA GLU A 743 -26.95 16.34 -16.83
C GLU A 743 -25.61 16.39 -17.56
N ASN A 744 -24.49 16.23 -16.84
CA ASN A 744 -23.16 16.21 -17.43
C ASN A 744 -23.04 15.14 -18.53
N TYR A 745 -23.56 13.92 -18.30
CA TYR A 745 -23.53 12.85 -19.30
C TYR A 745 -24.37 13.14 -20.55
N SER A 746 -25.34 14.06 -20.47
CA SER A 746 -26.10 14.49 -21.65
C SER A 746 -25.26 15.31 -22.64
N HIS A 747 -24.14 15.92 -22.20
CA HIS A 747 -23.24 16.71 -23.05
C HIS A 747 -22.21 15.87 -23.82
N CYS A 748 -22.41 14.55 -23.93
CA CYS A 748 -21.47 13.65 -24.60
C CYS A 748 -21.19 14.05 -26.06
N GLU A 749 -22.23 14.47 -26.80
CA GLU A 749 -22.08 14.90 -28.20
C GLU A 749 -21.27 16.19 -28.34
N GLU A 750 -21.41 17.13 -27.40
CA GLU A 750 -20.62 18.36 -27.37
C GLU A 750 -19.13 18.07 -27.19
N LEU A 751 -18.77 17.10 -26.33
CA LEU A 751 -17.39 16.67 -26.15
C LEU A 751 -16.79 16.09 -27.44
N PHE A 752 -17.59 15.37 -28.24
CA PHE A 752 -17.14 14.84 -29.52
C PHE A 752 -16.88 15.93 -30.57
N ALA A 753 -17.64 17.02 -30.55
CA ALA A 753 -17.42 18.16 -31.45
C ALA A 753 -16.08 18.87 -31.17
N LEU A 754 -15.65 18.91 -29.91
CA LEU A 754 -14.40 19.56 -29.49
C LEU A 754 -13.15 18.69 -29.71
N TYR A 755 -13.32 17.40 -30.01
CA TYR A 755 -12.24 16.41 -30.02
C TYR A 755 -11.15 16.69 -31.07
N ASP A 756 -11.54 16.95 -32.33
CA ASP A 756 -10.57 17.03 -33.43
C ASP A 756 -9.64 18.25 -33.26
N GLU A 757 -10.18 19.38 -32.81
CA GLU A 757 -9.39 20.57 -32.49
C GLU A 757 -8.48 20.36 -31.28
N ALA A 758 -8.98 19.74 -30.21
CA ALA A 758 -8.18 19.44 -29.02
C ALA A 758 -7.04 18.48 -29.35
N LYS A 759 -7.28 17.46 -30.17
CA LYS A 759 -6.27 16.52 -30.63
C LYS A 759 -5.17 17.19 -31.44
N ALA A 760 -5.53 18.09 -32.36
CA ALA A 760 -4.55 18.85 -33.12
C ALA A 760 -3.64 19.70 -32.20
N ARG A 761 -4.23 20.36 -31.18
CA ARG A 761 -3.46 21.14 -30.19
C ARG A 761 -2.53 20.28 -29.33
N VAL A 762 -2.96 19.08 -28.94
CA VAL A 762 -2.13 18.13 -28.18
C VAL A 762 -0.98 17.63 -29.04
N GLU A 763 -1.24 17.19 -30.28
CA GLU A 763 -0.18 16.72 -31.19
C GLU A 763 0.83 17.82 -31.52
N GLN A 764 0.38 19.07 -31.68
CA GLN A 764 1.26 20.21 -31.89
C GLN A 764 2.19 20.43 -30.69
N ARG A 765 1.64 20.44 -29.45
CA ARG A 765 2.44 20.56 -28.23
C ARG A 765 3.43 19.41 -28.09
N GLU A 766 3.03 18.17 -28.39
CA GLU A 766 3.93 17.01 -28.37
C GLU A 766 5.08 17.14 -29.38
N ARG A 767 4.83 17.72 -30.57
CA ARG A 767 5.87 17.99 -31.57
C ARG A 767 6.83 19.08 -31.10
N GLU A 768 6.32 20.18 -30.56
CA GLU A 768 7.13 21.27 -30.02
C GLU A 768 8.05 20.76 -28.88
N GLU A 769 7.50 19.98 -27.94
CA GLU A 769 8.27 19.35 -26.86
C GLU A 769 9.21 18.24 -27.32
N ALA A 770 9.03 17.66 -28.50
CA ALA A 770 9.96 16.68 -29.08
C ALA A 770 11.16 17.32 -29.77
N THR A 771 11.08 18.63 -30.04
CA THR A 771 12.13 19.41 -30.70
C THR A 771 13.07 20.09 -29.68
N ILE A 772 12.68 20.12 -28.41
CA ILE A 772 13.46 20.55 -27.22
C ILE A 772 14.13 19.33 -26.59
#